data_AF-A0A6V7THH5-F1
#
_entry.id   AF-A0A6V7THH5-F1
#
_cell.length_a   1.000
_cell.length_b   1.000
_cell.length_c   1.000
_cell.angle_alpha   90.00
_cell.angle_beta   90.00
_cell.angle_gamma   90.00
#
_symmetry.space_group_name_H-M   'P 1'
#
loop_
_entity.id
_entity.type
_entity.pdbx_description
1 polymer ?
#
loop_
_entity_poly.entity_id
_entity_poly.type
_entity_poly.pdbx_seq_one_letter_code
_entity_poly.pdbx_strand_id
1 'polypeptide(L)'
;MTLHNLPLYDYFAVIGYNPEFGLKQESKTGFGEGNLPNGPRSPLQASYQAKVIAHFPAERQGRPFAAEIAALALPSGVRLFTEQNVPQEPSFHSFVIVREDGSRLHGCSLVFYEELRSVELRQKIFDAQMDFLRDFASNHTSPLPSTSTTNYPYSKGTLLHQKQHLSKKFTTHSLPRKFSASGRRNSSNVNTEQNNGEDHSSYYTNPKSLLFASKSMVVLASLPVIYSSENLLSNLWLIFNDKFPDEAKLSLDDALFWALHQIPLPPPGEAIRVTHPQFQLLVRIPTLEEFPYFDYSMQNIFNFISVEKFLKLLTCFMLEKQILLVSKHAITLMLFGECLSTLVFPFSWQMAYCPILPHSQLKFLEAPVPWLMGICSEGENLPEDFSQHNICFLDIDSGRLDLPEDLPAFPKSQELIDKIKKLTEFFKSESSISNNDIKIHDFYLKGLRFNKALRSIFLSHFASLFTSYENYLLNADIKTARIVRESTANFDNISFLVDQPESVILFLAAFLETQMFTSFIDSKILSLQNSGHVGNCVLLFDKRIAELKEGAMEIQTYIAEANGETDTLLNHSKIHQIPTPISSKLPLQKYNGHLLITNPSLLEKNASITNSCNIDIPTKCSIKTTLIESKSAQQKPKNKITCKKNDNNQETASALVVKENDVTAPMNLAHQNWKFVEQLLKQTKARTTRILLAKMGREAIHLGHGQSHLGISGVEENTLVASFCELLERIWSHGLKKKQATLIN
;
A
#
# COMPACT_ATOMS: atom_id res chain seq x y z
N MET A 1 22.70 -17.45 5.96
CA MET A 1 22.22 -18.31 7.08
C MET A 1 21.46 -19.47 6.47
N THR A 2 21.68 -20.69 6.94
CA THR A 2 20.88 -21.86 6.53
C THR A 2 19.47 -21.75 7.09
N LEU A 3 18.43 -22.05 6.29
CA LEU A 3 17.03 -21.82 6.70
C LEU A 3 16.55 -22.68 7.90
N HIS A 4 17.27 -23.76 8.21
CA HIS A 4 16.84 -24.86 9.09
C HIS A 4 16.52 -24.51 10.55
N ASN A 5 16.87 -23.31 11.05
CA ASN A 5 16.61 -22.88 12.43
C ASN A 5 15.74 -21.60 12.51
N LEU A 6 15.08 -21.20 11.43
CA LEU A 6 14.22 -20.02 11.43
C LEU A 6 12.81 -20.39 11.94
N PRO A 7 12.17 -19.58 12.80
CA PRO A 7 10.78 -19.79 13.14
C PRO A 7 9.88 -19.49 11.93
N LEU A 8 8.71 -20.12 11.88
CA LEU A 8 7.68 -19.83 10.86
C LEU A 8 7.22 -18.37 10.93
N TYR A 9 7.02 -17.86 12.14
CA TYR A 9 6.60 -16.49 12.41
C TYR A 9 7.70 -15.69 13.11
N ASP A 10 7.97 -14.50 12.58
CA ASP A 10 8.95 -13.57 13.13
C ASP A 10 8.41 -12.85 14.35
N TYR A 11 7.25 -12.20 14.25
CA TYR A 11 6.67 -11.42 15.34
C TYR A 11 5.17 -11.61 15.42
N PHE A 12 4.63 -11.53 16.63
CA PHE A 12 3.24 -11.23 16.90
C PHE A 12 3.14 -9.76 17.34
N ALA A 13 2.08 -9.05 16.94
CA ALA A 13 1.82 -7.69 17.35
C ALA A 13 0.33 -7.43 17.63
N VAL A 14 0.06 -6.46 18.50
CA VAL A 14 -1.28 -5.97 18.83
C VAL A 14 -1.33 -4.51 18.43
N ILE A 15 -2.29 -4.13 17.60
CA ILE A 15 -2.37 -2.81 16.96
C ILE A 15 -3.75 -2.20 17.22
N GLY A 16 -3.81 -0.89 17.47
CA GLY A 16 -5.07 -0.18 17.67
C GLY A 16 -4.88 1.17 18.34
N TYR A 17 -5.85 1.56 19.17
CA TYR A 17 -5.80 2.76 19.99
C TYR A 17 -4.79 2.61 21.14
N ASN A 18 -3.87 3.58 21.28
CA ASN A 18 -2.99 3.70 22.43
C ASN A 18 -3.41 4.90 23.31
N PRO A 19 -3.86 4.70 24.57
CA PRO A 19 -4.26 5.76 25.48
C PRO A 19 -3.20 6.84 25.76
N GLU A 20 -1.90 6.50 25.73
CA GLU A 20 -0.81 7.44 26.03
C GLU A 20 -0.67 8.55 24.97
N PHE A 21 -1.05 8.27 23.73
CA PHE A 21 -0.94 9.19 22.61
C PHE A 21 -2.26 9.89 22.25
N GLY A 22 -3.39 9.39 22.77
CA GLY A 22 -4.73 9.90 22.50
C GLY A 22 -5.24 9.63 21.08
N LEU A 23 -6.53 9.88 20.85
CA LEU A 23 -7.13 9.77 19.51
C LEU A 23 -6.67 10.97 18.67
N LYS A 24 -5.83 10.72 17.67
CA LYS A 24 -5.43 11.68 16.65
C LYS A 24 -6.07 11.29 15.33
N GLN A 25 -6.94 12.16 14.82
CA GLN A 25 -7.53 11.96 13.50
C GLN A 25 -6.43 12.02 12.43
N GLU A 26 -6.44 11.12 11.46
CA GLU A 26 -5.51 11.21 10.34
C GLU A 26 -5.87 12.41 9.48
N SER A 27 -4.96 13.38 9.39
CA SER A 27 -5.05 14.44 8.40
C SER A 27 -4.93 13.81 7.01
N LYS A 28 -6.01 13.84 6.21
CA LYS A 28 -5.89 13.53 4.78
C LYS A 28 -4.86 14.47 4.19
N THR A 29 -3.71 13.92 3.77
CA THR A 29 -2.79 14.64 2.88
C THR A 29 -3.57 14.90 1.59
N GLY A 30 -3.87 16.17 1.32
CA GLY A 30 -4.90 16.53 0.35
C GLY A 30 -4.54 16.07 -1.06
N PHE A 31 -5.34 15.14 -1.60
CA PHE A 31 -5.52 15.06 -3.05
C PHE A 31 -6.39 16.25 -3.43
N GLY A 32 -5.78 17.26 -4.06
CA GLY A 32 -6.42 18.54 -4.37
C GLY A 32 -6.84 19.36 -3.13
N GLU A 33 -5.92 20.17 -2.59
CA GLU A 33 -6.29 21.34 -1.75
C GLU A 33 -7.05 22.36 -2.61
N GLY A 34 -8.35 22.10 -2.84
CA GLY A 34 -9.19 22.89 -3.72
C GLY A 34 -10.68 22.59 -3.55
N ASN A 35 -11.11 21.35 -3.77
CA ASN A 35 -12.51 20.92 -3.63
C ASN A 35 -12.61 19.42 -3.32
N LEU A 36 -12.65 19.05 -2.04
CA LEU A 36 -13.20 17.73 -1.66
C LEU A 36 -14.73 17.82 -1.75
N PRO A 37 -15.43 16.93 -2.50
CA PRO A 37 -16.90 16.90 -2.54
C PRO A 37 -17.52 16.44 -1.21
N ASN A 38 -16.69 15.92 -0.29
CA ASN A 38 -17.07 15.54 1.06
C ASN A 38 -16.51 16.56 2.05
N GLY A 39 -17.41 17.26 2.75
CA GLY A 39 -17.06 18.25 3.78
C GLY A 39 -16.48 17.62 5.07
N PRO A 40 -16.56 18.31 6.23
CA PRO A 40 -16.13 17.71 7.49
C PRO A 40 -16.86 16.38 7.73
N ARG A 41 -16.16 15.43 8.35
CA ARG A 41 -16.73 14.12 8.72
C ARG A 41 -17.13 14.08 10.19
N SER A 42 -18.13 13.28 10.51
CA SER A 42 -18.42 12.94 11.90
C SER A 42 -17.26 12.15 12.52
N PRO A 43 -17.04 12.24 13.85
CA PRO A 43 -16.04 11.43 14.56
C PRO A 43 -16.12 9.92 14.29
N LEU A 44 -17.30 9.35 14.04
CA LEU A 44 -17.44 7.92 13.74
C LEU A 44 -17.05 7.55 12.30
N GLN A 45 -17.13 8.51 11.37
CA GLN A 45 -16.67 8.38 9.98
C GLN A 45 -15.19 8.81 9.81
N ALA A 46 -14.55 9.30 10.87
CA ALA A 46 -13.15 9.66 10.86
C ALA A 46 -12.25 8.41 10.97
N SER A 47 -11.09 8.47 10.31
CA SER A 47 -9.97 7.56 10.55
C SER A 47 -9.06 8.16 11.62
N TYR A 48 -8.67 7.36 12.61
CA TYR A 48 -7.72 7.75 13.65
C TYR A 48 -6.41 6.98 13.51
N GLN A 49 -5.28 7.61 13.86
CA GLN A 49 -3.96 7.01 13.73
C GLN A 49 -3.84 5.74 14.60
N ALA A 50 -3.57 4.60 13.95
CA ALA A 50 -3.26 3.35 14.63
C ALA A 50 -1.82 3.36 15.18
N LYS A 51 -1.61 2.61 16.28
CA LYS A 51 -0.28 2.35 16.87
C LYS A 51 -0.11 0.88 17.21
N VAL A 52 1.14 0.41 17.19
CA VAL A 52 1.52 -0.83 17.86
C VAL A 52 1.36 -0.61 19.36
N ILE A 53 0.47 -1.38 19.98
CA ILE A 53 0.23 -1.43 21.43
C ILE A 53 1.23 -2.39 22.08
N ALA A 54 1.51 -3.51 21.41
CA ALA A 54 2.45 -4.52 21.84
C ALA A 54 3.06 -5.28 20.66
N HIS A 55 4.27 -5.83 20.85
CA HIS A 55 4.79 -6.89 20.00
C HIS A 55 5.63 -7.88 20.82
N PHE A 56 5.77 -9.09 20.29
CA PHE A 56 6.57 -10.16 20.87
C PHE A 56 7.17 -11.04 19.75
N PRO A 57 8.46 -11.46 19.84
CA PRO A 57 9.46 -11.05 20.82
C PRO A 57 9.78 -9.55 20.79
N ALA A 58 10.51 -9.07 21.79
CA ALA A 58 10.94 -7.67 21.84
C ALA A 58 11.93 -7.37 20.71
N GLU A 59 12.87 -8.27 20.44
CA GLU A 59 13.85 -8.14 19.36
C GLU A 59 14.18 -9.52 18.76
N ARG A 60 14.60 -9.53 17.48
CA ARG A 60 15.26 -10.67 16.84
C ARG A 60 16.52 -10.21 16.10
N GLN A 61 17.59 -10.98 16.26
CA GLN A 61 18.87 -10.73 15.58
C GLN A 61 18.68 -10.75 14.05
N GLY A 62 19.16 -9.71 13.38
CA GLY A 62 19.06 -9.55 11.92
C GLY A 62 17.64 -9.31 11.38
N ARG A 63 16.63 -9.16 12.23
CA ARG A 63 15.22 -8.96 11.84
C ARG A 63 14.58 -7.87 12.69
N PRO A 64 14.87 -6.58 12.43
CA PRO A 64 14.26 -5.48 13.17
C PRO A 64 12.73 -5.50 13.00
N PHE A 65 12.02 -5.19 14.09
CA PHE A 65 10.57 -5.01 14.07
C PHE A 65 10.22 -3.70 13.35
N ALA A 66 9.23 -3.76 12.45
CA ALA A 66 8.73 -2.60 11.70
C ALA A 66 7.48 -2.03 12.39
N ALA A 67 7.56 -0.81 12.92
CA ALA A 67 6.43 -0.17 13.58
C ALA A 67 5.37 0.36 12.57
N GLU A 68 5.77 0.52 11.32
CA GLU A 68 4.98 0.98 10.17
C GLU A 68 3.82 0.03 9.86
N ILE A 69 3.91 -1.24 10.28
CA ILE A 69 2.85 -2.25 10.13
C ILE A 69 1.49 -1.77 10.68
N ALA A 70 1.48 -0.82 11.63
CA ALA A 70 0.25 -0.29 12.21
C ALA A 70 -0.70 0.30 11.15
N ALA A 71 -0.16 0.96 10.13
CA ALA A 71 -0.94 1.58 9.05
C ALA A 71 -1.42 0.58 7.99
N LEU A 72 -0.84 -0.63 7.93
CA LEU A 72 -1.23 -1.70 7.00
C LEU A 72 -2.17 -2.72 7.66
N ALA A 73 -1.97 -2.97 8.95
CA ALA A 73 -2.83 -3.82 9.77
C ALA A 73 -4.21 -3.19 10.03
N LEU A 74 -4.30 -1.86 10.03
CA LEU A 74 -5.54 -1.08 10.07
C LEU A 74 -5.49 -0.01 8.96
N PRO A 75 -5.77 -0.35 7.70
CA PRO A 75 -5.61 0.57 6.55
C PRO A 75 -6.59 1.75 6.56
N SER A 76 -7.76 1.56 7.18
CA SER A 76 -8.75 2.60 7.47
C SER A 76 -8.50 3.32 8.80
N GLY A 77 -7.32 3.14 9.39
CA GLY A 77 -6.98 3.58 10.75
C GLY A 77 -7.79 2.86 11.84
N VAL A 78 -7.71 3.36 13.06
CA VAL A 78 -8.65 3.00 14.12
C VAL A 78 -10.00 3.63 13.80
N ARG A 79 -11.03 2.80 13.67
CA ARG A 79 -12.43 3.20 13.44
C ARG A 79 -13.27 3.01 14.69
N LEU A 80 -14.29 3.85 14.84
CA LEU A 80 -15.18 3.90 16.00
C LEU A 80 -16.58 3.43 15.64
N PHE A 81 -17.16 2.60 16.49
CA PHE A 81 -18.48 1.99 16.28
C PHE A 81 -19.35 2.13 17.53
N THR A 82 -20.65 2.19 17.31
CA THR A 82 -21.68 2.10 18.36
C THR A 82 -22.13 0.65 18.53
N GLU A 83 -22.89 0.36 19.59
CA GLU A 83 -23.55 -0.94 19.79
C GLU A 83 -24.40 -1.42 18.60
N GLN A 84 -24.92 -0.49 17.78
CA GLN A 84 -25.84 -0.81 16.68
C GLN A 84 -25.13 -1.16 15.36
N ASN A 85 -23.87 -0.75 15.19
CA ASN A 85 -23.13 -0.91 13.93
C ASN A 85 -21.73 -1.51 14.11
N VAL A 86 -21.36 -1.97 15.32
CA VAL A 86 -20.14 -2.74 15.53
C VAL A 86 -20.27 -4.12 14.84
N PRO A 87 -19.31 -4.52 13.98
CA PRO A 87 -19.33 -5.84 13.38
C PRO A 87 -19.17 -6.95 14.42
N GLN A 88 -19.94 -8.02 14.28
CA GLN A 88 -20.01 -9.10 15.28
C GLN A 88 -18.83 -10.09 15.17
N GLU A 89 -18.33 -10.29 13.94
CA GLU A 89 -17.22 -11.18 13.64
C GLU A 89 -15.96 -10.41 13.24
N PRO A 90 -14.76 -10.95 13.51
CA PRO A 90 -13.52 -10.33 13.11
C PRO A 90 -13.30 -10.47 11.59
N SER A 91 -12.56 -9.53 11.01
CA SER A 91 -12.22 -9.54 9.59
C SER A 91 -10.71 -9.77 9.39
N PHE A 92 -10.36 -10.72 8.55
CA PHE A 92 -8.97 -11.06 8.22
C PHE A 92 -8.49 -10.33 6.95
N HIS A 93 -7.24 -9.87 6.96
CA HIS A 93 -6.52 -9.49 5.74
C HIS A 93 -5.01 -9.66 5.89
N SER A 94 -4.32 -9.87 4.77
CA SER A 94 -2.86 -9.83 4.69
C SER A 94 -2.36 -8.46 4.25
N PHE A 95 -1.07 -8.21 4.39
CA PHE A 95 -0.35 -7.07 3.83
C PHE A 95 1.12 -7.45 3.59
N VAL A 96 1.86 -6.56 2.92
CA VAL A 96 3.29 -6.74 2.67
C VAL A 96 4.01 -5.40 2.74
N ILE A 97 5.20 -5.40 3.34
CA ILE A 97 6.16 -4.30 3.27
C ILE A 97 7.29 -4.74 2.34
N VAL A 98 7.54 -3.97 1.28
CA VAL A 98 8.73 -4.10 0.46
C VAL A 98 9.79 -3.15 1.02
N ARG A 99 10.96 -3.69 1.37
CA ARG A 99 12.10 -2.94 1.90
C ARG A 99 12.96 -2.38 0.77
N GLU A 100 13.86 -1.46 1.10
CA GLU A 100 14.79 -0.82 0.15
C GLU A 100 15.73 -1.82 -0.57
N ASP A 101 16.00 -2.97 0.04
CA ASP A 101 16.77 -4.08 -0.54
C ASP A 101 15.93 -5.02 -1.43
N GLY A 102 14.66 -4.68 -1.68
CA GLY A 102 13.70 -5.51 -2.41
C GLY A 102 13.14 -6.68 -1.60
N SER A 103 13.60 -6.91 -0.36
CA SER A 103 13.09 -8.00 0.47
C SER A 103 11.65 -7.72 0.94
N ARG A 104 10.83 -8.77 1.02
CA ARG A 104 9.42 -8.70 1.38
C ARG A 104 9.22 -9.18 2.81
N LEU A 105 8.56 -8.36 3.63
CA LEU A 105 8.07 -8.74 4.95
C LEU A 105 6.55 -8.89 4.86
N HIS A 106 6.06 -10.11 5.06
CA HIS A 106 4.64 -10.42 4.97
C HIS A 106 3.99 -10.29 6.35
N GLY A 107 2.78 -9.75 6.37
CA GLY A 107 1.97 -9.64 7.58
C GLY A 107 0.56 -10.15 7.34
N CYS A 108 -0.02 -10.74 8.37
CA CYS A 108 -1.41 -11.16 8.40
C CYS A 108 -2.08 -10.51 9.62
N SER A 109 -3.26 -9.93 9.42
CA SER A 109 -4.00 -9.09 10.36
C SER A 109 -5.38 -9.68 10.59
N LEU A 110 -5.78 -9.84 11.84
CA LEU A 110 -7.16 -10.14 12.23
C LEU A 110 -7.70 -8.95 13.01
N VAL A 111 -8.58 -8.20 12.36
CA VAL A 111 -9.23 -7.01 12.93
C VAL A 111 -10.49 -7.42 13.68
N PHE A 112 -10.61 -6.96 14.93
CA PHE A 112 -11.74 -7.19 15.82
C PHE A 112 -12.09 -5.90 16.57
N TYR A 113 -13.16 -5.90 17.34
CA TYR A 113 -13.73 -4.69 17.95
C TYR A 113 -13.74 -4.79 19.47
N GLU A 114 -13.23 -3.77 20.15
CA GLU A 114 -13.01 -3.74 21.61
C GLU A 114 -13.70 -2.52 22.24
N GLU A 115 -14.32 -2.69 23.40
CA GLU A 115 -15.06 -1.65 24.12
C GLU A 115 -14.15 -0.49 24.59
N LEU A 116 -14.49 0.75 24.24
CA LEU A 116 -13.86 1.97 24.74
C LEU A 116 -14.37 2.34 26.13
N ARG A 117 -13.73 1.78 27.16
CA ARG A 117 -14.15 1.97 28.56
C ARG A 117 -13.92 3.36 29.13
N SER A 118 -12.94 4.10 28.63
CA SER A 118 -12.60 5.44 29.13
C SER A 118 -13.81 6.38 28.99
N VAL A 119 -14.39 6.76 30.12
CA VAL A 119 -15.54 7.67 30.20
C VAL A 119 -15.17 9.06 29.65
N GLU A 120 -13.96 9.54 29.94
CA GLU A 120 -13.43 10.79 29.40
C GLU A 120 -13.31 10.76 27.88
N LEU A 121 -12.86 9.64 27.31
CA LEU A 121 -12.71 9.50 25.86
C LEU A 121 -14.08 9.47 25.18
N ARG A 122 -15.04 8.71 25.74
CA ARG A 122 -16.43 8.69 25.26
C ARG A 122 -17.08 10.07 25.33
N GLN A 123 -16.87 10.83 26.40
CA GLN A 123 -17.33 12.21 26.51
C GLN A 123 -16.71 13.10 25.42
N LYS A 124 -15.39 13.04 25.20
CA LYS A 124 -14.72 13.82 24.13
C LYS A 124 -15.24 13.48 22.73
N ILE A 125 -15.52 12.20 22.44
CA ILE A 125 -16.10 11.76 21.17
C ILE A 125 -17.54 12.29 21.02
N PHE A 126 -18.34 12.25 22.09
CA PHE A 126 -19.68 12.83 22.10
C PHE A 126 -19.67 14.35 21.88
N ASP A 127 -18.80 15.08 22.57
CA ASP A 127 -18.69 16.53 22.43
C ASP A 127 -18.31 16.91 20.98
N ALA A 128 -17.32 16.23 20.40
CA ALA A 128 -16.93 16.40 19.00
C ALA A 128 -18.07 16.03 18.01
N GLN A 129 -18.88 15.01 18.34
CA GLN A 129 -20.04 14.61 17.52
C GLN A 129 -21.17 15.67 17.59
N MET A 130 -21.37 16.31 18.74
CA MET A 130 -22.35 17.38 18.92
C MET A 130 -21.90 18.68 18.24
N ASP A 131 -20.61 19.01 18.29
CA ASP A 131 -20.03 20.15 17.58
C ASP A 131 -20.13 19.95 16.06
N PHE A 132 -19.78 18.76 15.55
CA PHE A 132 -19.98 18.41 14.14
C PHE A 132 -21.44 18.61 13.67
N LEU A 133 -22.42 18.11 14.43
CA LEU A 133 -23.84 18.26 14.09
C LEU A 133 -24.30 19.73 14.15
N ARG A 134 -23.72 20.55 15.02
CA ARG A 134 -24.00 22.00 15.12
C ARG A 134 -23.49 22.73 13.89
N ASP A 135 -22.25 22.44 13.47
CA ASP A 135 -21.62 23.07 12.31
C ASP A 135 -22.34 22.66 11.02
N PHE A 136 -22.67 21.38 10.86
CA PHE A 136 -23.46 20.87 9.73
C PHE A 136 -24.83 21.55 9.63
N ALA A 137 -25.55 21.69 10.75
CA ALA A 137 -26.83 22.40 10.79
C ALA A 137 -26.70 23.90 10.45
N SER A 138 -25.57 24.53 10.80
CA SER A 138 -25.32 25.94 10.50
C SER A 138 -25.00 26.18 9.00
N ASN A 139 -24.26 25.28 8.35
CA ASN A 139 -23.89 25.42 6.94
C ASN A 139 -25.08 25.15 5.99
N HIS A 140 -25.98 24.22 6.34
CA HIS A 140 -27.17 23.89 5.52
C HIS A 140 -28.42 24.73 5.82
N THR A 141 -28.30 25.87 6.53
CA THR A 141 -29.43 26.78 6.83
C THR A 141 -29.43 28.11 6.07
N SER A 142 -28.53 28.28 5.10
CA SER A 142 -28.57 29.41 4.15
C SER A 142 -29.83 29.36 3.26
N PRO A 143 -30.69 30.40 3.22
CA PRO A 143 -31.84 30.44 2.31
C PRO A 143 -31.39 30.62 0.86
N LEU A 144 -32.06 29.97 -0.10
CA LEU A 144 -31.86 30.22 -1.52
C LEU A 144 -32.11 31.71 -1.86
N PRO A 145 -31.35 32.30 -2.79
CA PRO A 145 -31.71 33.59 -3.37
C PRO A 145 -33.01 33.45 -4.17
N SER A 146 -34.01 34.27 -3.84
CA SER A 146 -35.34 34.20 -4.46
C SER A 146 -35.34 34.79 -5.87
N THR A 147 -35.54 33.95 -6.89
CA THR A 147 -35.98 34.38 -8.23
C THR A 147 -37.51 34.49 -8.29
N SER A 148 -37.96 35.51 -9.00
CA SER A 148 -39.32 36.05 -9.01
C SER A 148 -40.32 35.30 -9.91
N THR A 149 -41.59 35.16 -9.49
CA THR A 149 -42.76 35.61 -10.30
C THR A 149 -44.12 35.68 -9.56
N THR A 150 -44.73 36.87 -9.60
CA THR A 150 -46.18 37.21 -9.75
C THR A 150 -47.32 36.62 -8.89
N ASN A 151 -48.03 37.58 -8.25
CA ASN A 151 -49.50 37.78 -8.19
C ASN A 151 -50.42 36.82 -7.39
N TYR A 152 -50.98 37.34 -6.28
CA TYR A 152 -52.44 37.49 -6.04
C TYR A 152 -52.68 38.53 -4.89
N PRO A 153 -53.79 39.31 -4.86
CA PRO A 153 -54.07 40.33 -3.84
C PRO A 153 -55.02 39.86 -2.71
N TYR A 154 -55.30 40.75 -1.74
CA TYR A 154 -56.06 40.59 -0.47
C TYR A 154 -55.27 39.92 0.67
N SER A 155 -55.29 40.39 1.93
CA SER A 155 -55.93 41.58 2.54
C SER A 155 -55.15 42.08 3.78
N LYS A 156 -55.55 43.22 4.37
CA LYS A 156 -54.81 43.97 5.42
C LYS A 156 -54.77 43.26 6.78
N GLY A 157 -53.61 43.32 7.47
CA GLY A 157 -53.44 42.83 8.85
C GLY A 157 -52.14 43.25 9.54
N THR A 158 -52.08 44.52 9.97
CA THR A 158 -51.28 45.11 11.07
C THR A 158 -49.85 44.58 11.39
N LEU A 159 -48.85 45.44 11.17
CA LEU A 159 -47.50 45.35 11.74
C LEU A 159 -47.51 45.46 13.27
N LEU A 160 -46.76 44.62 13.99
CA LEU A 160 -46.16 44.97 15.28
C LEU A 160 -44.93 44.10 15.60
N HIS A 161 -44.00 44.70 16.37
CA HIS A 161 -42.73 44.16 16.85
C HIS A 161 -42.68 42.66 17.19
N GLN A 162 -41.61 41.96 16.77
CA GLN A 162 -40.57 41.50 17.72
C GLN A 162 -39.25 41.09 17.02
N LYS A 163 -38.32 42.03 16.83
CA LYS A 163 -36.96 41.76 16.32
C LYS A 163 -35.94 41.63 17.48
N GLN A 164 -36.22 40.74 18.43
CA GLN A 164 -35.34 40.38 19.57
C GLN A 164 -35.81 39.06 20.19
N HIS A 165 -34.89 38.27 20.76
CA HIS A 165 -35.07 36.93 21.34
C HIS A 165 -35.30 35.75 20.37
N LEU A 166 -34.23 35.29 19.71
CA LEU A 166 -34.12 33.90 19.21
C LEU A 166 -32.76 33.21 19.49
N SER A 167 -31.91 33.80 20.33
CA SER A 167 -30.57 33.28 20.66
C SER A 167 -30.48 32.41 21.93
N LYS A 168 -31.61 32.00 22.54
CA LYS A 168 -31.62 31.29 23.85
C LYS A 168 -32.63 30.14 24.00
N LYS A 169 -33.05 29.48 22.92
CA LYS A 169 -33.87 28.25 22.98
C LYS A 169 -33.46 27.19 21.95
N PHE A 170 -32.24 26.71 22.05
CA PHE A 170 -31.90 25.34 21.63
C PHE A 170 -31.66 24.51 22.89
N THR A 171 -32.71 23.84 23.35
CA THR A 171 -32.61 22.83 24.41
C THR A 171 -31.92 21.60 23.84
N THR A 172 -30.97 21.03 24.58
CA THR A 172 -30.02 19.96 24.19
C THR A 172 -30.64 18.58 23.90
N HIS A 173 -31.95 18.52 23.63
CA HIS A 173 -32.73 17.28 23.42
C HIS A 173 -33.64 17.34 22.18
N SER A 174 -33.38 18.25 21.24
CA SER A 174 -34.21 18.38 20.03
C SER A 174 -33.35 18.59 18.80
N LEU A 175 -33.12 17.51 18.05
CA LEU A 175 -32.59 17.59 16.67
C LEU A 175 -33.52 18.49 15.82
N PRO A 176 -32.99 19.21 14.81
CA PRO A 176 -33.82 20.00 13.91
C PRO A 176 -34.95 19.17 13.27
N ARG A 177 -36.11 19.78 12.98
CA ARG A 177 -37.31 19.04 12.48
C ARG A 177 -37.11 18.24 11.18
N LYS A 178 -36.01 18.43 10.44
CA LYS A 178 -35.62 17.58 9.31
C LYS A 178 -35.16 16.17 9.72
N PHE A 179 -34.77 15.96 10.99
CA PHE A 179 -34.28 14.68 11.53
C PHE A 179 -35.35 13.83 12.24
N SER A 180 -36.57 14.34 12.43
CA SER A 180 -37.65 13.61 13.12
C SER A 180 -38.73 13.14 12.14
N ALA A 181 -38.39 12.16 11.31
CA ALA A 181 -39.31 11.53 10.34
C ALA A 181 -39.28 9.99 10.44
N SER A 182 -39.51 9.45 11.63
CA SER A 182 -39.81 8.02 11.80
C SER A 182 -41.29 7.82 12.18
N GLY A 183 -41.90 6.75 11.64
CA GLY A 183 -43.18 6.24 12.12
C GLY A 183 -44.46 6.84 11.53
N ARG A 184 -44.71 6.63 10.22
CA ARG A 184 -45.98 6.11 9.65
C ARG A 184 -46.01 6.24 8.12
N ARG A 185 -45.99 5.11 7.41
CA ARG A 185 -46.73 4.91 6.14
C ARG A 185 -46.92 3.42 5.89
N ASN A 186 -48.14 3.05 5.51
CA ASN A 186 -48.50 1.69 5.14
C ASN A 186 -47.90 1.31 3.78
N SER A 187 -47.82 0.01 3.53
CA SER A 187 -47.64 -0.61 2.22
C SER A 187 -48.34 0.14 1.07
N SER A 188 -47.58 0.53 0.03
CA SER A 188 -47.77 -0.02 -1.33
C SER A 188 -46.79 0.59 -2.35
N ASN A 189 -46.10 -0.31 -3.07
CA ASN A 189 -45.68 -0.24 -4.48
C ASN A 189 -44.74 0.86 -5.05
N VAL A 190 -43.72 0.32 -5.76
CA VAL A 190 -43.04 0.79 -6.98
C VAL A 190 -41.83 1.73 -6.88
N ASN A 191 -40.72 1.17 -7.35
CA ASN A 191 -39.44 1.70 -7.83
C ASN A 191 -39.37 3.19 -8.19
N THR A 192 -38.37 3.89 -7.63
CA THR A 192 -37.55 4.84 -8.39
C THR A 192 -36.14 4.89 -7.79
N GLU A 193 -35.13 5.08 -8.64
CA GLU A 193 -33.70 5.07 -8.29
C GLU A 193 -33.25 6.37 -7.60
N GLN A 194 -31.98 6.40 -7.18
CA GLN A 194 -31.26 7.54 -6.59
C GLN A 194 -31.79 8.03 -5.23
N ASN A 195 -31.15 7.57 -4.15
CA ASN A 195 -31.07 8.34 -2.92
C ASN A 195 -29.72 8.12 -2.22
N ASN A 196 -29.07 9.21 -1.85
CA ASN A 196 -27.92 9.19 -0.94
C ASN A 196 -28.42 8.75 0.44
N GLY A 197 -28.22 7.47 0.76
CA GLY A 197 -28.58 6.88 2.04
C GLY A 197 -27.60 7.31 3.13
N GLU A 198 -27.79 8.49 3.73
CA GLU A 198 -27.24 8.75 5.05
C GLU A 198 -27.94 7.83 6.07
N ASP A 199 -27.29 6.72 6.46
CA ASP A 199 -27.81 5.81 7.47
C ASP A 199 -27.93 6.51 8.83
N HIS A 200 -29.11 7.07 9.10
CA HIS A 200 -29.44 7.86 10.29
C HIS A 200 -29.47 7.04 11.61
N SER A 201 -29.10 5.75 11.58
CA SER A 201 -28.89 4.90 12.77
C SER A 201 -27.51 5.11 13.44
N SER A 202 -26.60 5.83 12.79
CA SER A 202 -25.16 5.80 13.09
C SER A 202 -24.63 6.81 14.12
N TYR A 203 -25.44 7.74 14.64
CA TYR A 203 -24.94 8.85 15.45
C TYR A 203 -24.72 8.53 16.94
N TYR A 204 -23.56 8.92 17.49
CA TYR A 204 -23.31 8.84 18.94
C TYR A 204 -24.04 9.96 19.71
N THR A 205 -25.24 9.66 20.20
CA THR A 205 -26.16 10.65 20.81
C THR A 205 -26.19 10.63 22.35
N ASN A 206 -25.43 9.74 23.00
CA ASN A 206 -25.41 9.60 24.45
C ASN A 206 -24.01 9.17 24.94
N PRO A 207 -23.28 9.99 25.73
CA PRO A 207 -21.94 9.65 26.21
C PRO A 207 -21.90 8.46 27.18
N LYS A 208 -23.07 7.98 27.66
CA LYS A 208 -23.17 6.77 28.48
C LYS A 208 -23.25 5.48 27.66
N SER A 209 -23.67 5.55 26.39
CA SER A 209 -23.71 4.37 25.50
C SER A 209 -22.31 3.83 25.26
N LEU A 210 -22.20 2.53 24.97
CA LEU A 210 -20.92 1.91 24.66
C LEU A 210 -20.44 2.39 23.29
N LEU A 211 -19.12 2.52 23.20
CA LEU A 211 -18.40 2.68 21.94
C LEU A 211 -17.39 1.56 21.83
N PHE A 212 -17.11 1.15 20.61
CA PHE A 212 -16.12 0.14 20.27
C PHE A 212 -15.07 0.77 19.34
N ALA A 213 -13.84 0.33 19.45
CA ALA A 213 -12.75 0.69 18.55
C ALA A 213 -12.21 -0.55 17.85
N SER A 214 -11.83 -0.42 16.58
CA SER A 214 -11.12 -1.48 15.85
C SER A 214 -9.72 -1.70 16.44
N LYS A 215 -9.37 -2.95 16.62
CA LYS A 215 -8.08 -3.46 17.13
C LYS A 215 -7.66 -4.64 16.27
N SER A 216 -6.36 -4.93 16.18
CA SER A 216 -5.84 -6.03 15.36
C SER A 216 -4.84 -6.89 16.12
N MET A 217 -4.92 -8.21 15.90
CA MET A 217 -3.84 -9.15 16.14
C MET A 217 -3.10 -9.39 14.82
N VAL A 218 -1.78 -9.28 14.83
CA VAL A 218 -0.93 -9.45 13.64
C VAL A 218 0.13 -10.52 13.87
N VAL A 219 0.37 -11.36 12.87
CA VAL A 219 1.62 -12.13 12.75
C VAL A 219 2.43 -11.65 11.55
N LEU A 220 3.75 -11.60 11.69
CA LEU A 220 4.71 -11.28 10.64
C LEU A 220 5.52 -12.52 10.28
N ALA A 221 5.81 -12.71 9.00
CA ALA A 221 6.61 -13.83 8.48
C ALA A 221 7.42 -13.44 7.25
N SER A 222 8.46 -14.24 6.98
CA SER A 222 9.26 -14.15 5.75
C SER A 222 8.56 -14.66 4.48
N LEU A 223 7.40 -15.31 4.61
CA LEU A 223 6.59 -15.84 3.51
C LEU A 223 5.10 -15.46 3.70
N PRO A 224 4.31 -15.35 2.62
CA PRO A 224 2.89 -15.04 2.69
C PRO A 224 2.08 -16.28 3.08
N VAL A 225 2.25 -16.80 4.29
CA VAL A 225 1.58 -18.02 4.79
C VAL A 225 0.13 -17.71 5.22
N ILE A 226 -0.71 -17.33 4.27
CA ILE A 226 -2.04 -16.74 4.49
C ILE A 226 -2.98 -17.70 5.23
N TYR A 227 -3.20 -18.91 4.72
CA TYR A 227 -4.18 -19.86 5.25
C TYR A 227 -3.84 -20.29 6.68
N SER A 228 -2.57 -20.61 6.96
CA SER A 228 -2.18 -20.95 8.34
C SER A 228 -2.15 -19.73 9.26
N SER A 229 -1.88 -18.52 8.76
CA SER A 229 -1.97 -17.30 9.57
C SER A 229 -3.41 -16.96 9.96
N GLU A 230 -4.36 -17.09 9.03
CA GLU A 230 -5.79 -16.87 9.27
C GLU A 230 -6.33 -17.85 10.31
N ASN A 231 -6.00 -19.13 10.17
CA ASN A 231 -6.34 -20.16 11.16
C ASN A 231 -5.70 -19.88 12.52
N LEU A 232 -4.41 -19.51 12.57
CA LEU A 232 -3.74 -19.19 13.83
C LEU A 232 -4.40 -17.99 14.53
N LEU A 233 -4.52 -16.85 13.85
CA LEU A 233 -5.06 -15.63 14.42
C LEU A 233 -6.52 -15.79 14.87
N SER A 234 -7.36 -16.47 14.07
CA SER A 234 -8.77 -16.70 14.41
C SER A 234 -8.89 -17.54 15.69
N ASN A 235 -8.07 -18.58 15.83
CA ASN A 235 -8.08 -19.42 17.03
C ASN A 235 -7.45 -18.71 18.25
N LEU A 236 -6.42 -17.88 18.07
CA LEU A 236 -5.90 -17.01 19.14
C LEU A 236 -6.98 -16.03 19.64
N TRP A 237 -7.80 -15.47 18.75
CA TRP A 237 -8.93 -14.61 19.13
C TRP A 237 -10.04 -15.39 19.84
N LEU A 238 -10.35 -16.62 19.43
CA LEU A 238 -11.30 -17.50 20.14
C LEU A 238 -10.79 -17.87 21.55
N ILE A 239 -9.50 -18.21 21.70
CA ILE A 239 -8.84 -18.43 23.00
C ILE A 239 -8.94 -17.17 23.87
N PHE A 240 -8.55 -16.02 23.32
CA PHE A 240 -8.57 -14.73 24.03
C PHE A 240 -9.96 -14.35 24.55
N ASN A 241 -11.02 -14.68 23.81
CA ASN A 241 -12.41 -14.40 24.19
C ASN A 241 -13.08 -15.52 25.01
N ASP A 242 -12.34 -16.55 25.44
CA ASP A 242 -12.88 -17.72 26.16
C ASP A 242 -14.03 -18.44 25.41
N LYS A 243 -14.01 -18.40 24.07
CA LYS A 243 -15.08 -18.98 23.22
C LYS A 243 -14.97 -20.50 23.01
N PHE A 244 -13.94 -21.16 23.54
CA PHE A 244 -13.79 -22.62 23.47
C PHE A 244 -14.56 -23.33 24.61
N PRO A 245 -15.33 -24.40 24.30
CA PRO A 245 -16.21 -25.04 25.27
C PRO A 245 -15.51 -25.99 26.27
N ASP A 246 -14.30 -26.48 25.97
CA ASP A 246 -13.64 -27.54 26.74
C ASP A 246 -12.59 -27.06 27.76
N GLU A 247 -12.39 -27.85 28.82
CA GLU A 247 -11.48 -27.55 29.94
C GLU A 247 -9.98 -27.65 29.59
N ALA A 248 -9.62 -28.29 28.47
CA ALA A 248 -8.25 -28.40 27.97
C ALA A 248 -7.77 -27.11 27.29
N LYS A 249 -7.77 -26.00 28.03
CA LYS A 249 -7.40 -24.68 27.52
C LYS A 249 -5.88 -24.53 27.37
N LEU A 250 -5.39 -24.58 26.13
CA LEU A 250 -4.11 -23.97 25.78
C LEU A 250 -4.22 -22.46 26.09
N SER A 251 -3.29 -21.90 26.86
CA SER A 251 -3.34 -20.47 27.14
C SER A 251 -2.93 -19.66 25.90
N LEU A 252 -3.35 -18.39 25.85
CA LEU A 252 -2.93 -17.48 24.77
C LEU A 252 -1.40 -17.37 24.71
N ASP A 253 -0.75 -17.39 25.88
CA ASP A 253 0.70 -17.35 26.00
C ASP A 253 1.34 -18.60 25.42
N ASP A 254 0.88 -19.79 25.81
CA ASP A 254 1.45 -21.05 25.31
C ASP A 254 1.31 -21.15 23.78
N ALA A 255 0.16 -20.76 23.24
CA ALA A 255 -0.11 -20.71 21.81
C ALA A 255 0.84 -19.76 21.06
N LEU A 256 1.06 -18.55 21.60
CA LEU A 256 1.95 -17.54 21.00
C LEU A 256 3.43 -17.90 21.15
N PHE A 257 3.84 -18.40 22.32
CA PHE A 257 5.20 -18.87 22.55
C PHE A 257 5.54 -19.97 21.54
N TRP A 258 4.66 -20.96 21.45
CA TRP A 258 4.81 -22.09 20.55
C TRP A 258 4.85 -21.66 19.08
N ALA A 259 3.92 -20.80 18.64
CA ALA A 259 3.89 -20.29 17.26
C ALA A 259 5.17 -19.53 16.85
N LEU A 260 5.78 -18.79 17.77
CA LEU A 260 6.93 -17.92 17.49
C LEU A 260 8.30 -18.56 17.75
N HIS A 261 8.37 -19.65 18.51
CA HIS A 261 9.65 -20.27 18.94
C HIS A 261 9.75 -21.74 18.59
N GLN A 262 8.64 -22.47 18.55
CA GLN A 262 8.62 -23.93 18.44
C GLN A 262 8.18 -24.44 17.06
N ILE A 263 7.53 -23.61 16.22
CA ILE A 263 7.30 -23.96 14.81
C ILE A 263 8.53 -23.55 13.98
N PRO A 264 9.36 -24.48 13.47
CA PRO A 264 10.37 -24.15 12.48
C PRO A 264 9.72 -23.89 11.12
N LEU A 265 10.36 -23.07 10.31
CA LEU A 265 10.08 -22.99 8.87
C LEU A 265 10.45 -24.34 8.22
N PRO A 266 9.58 -24.96 7.39
CA PRO A 266 9.92 -26.23 6.75
C PRO A 266 11.15 -26.09 5.83
N PRO A 267 12.02 -27.11 5.73
CA PRO A 267 12.98 -27.22 4.64
C PRO A 267 12.29 -27.23 3.26
N PRO A 268 12.94 -26.76 2.18
CA PRO A 268 12.41 -26.87 0.83
C PRO A 268 12.04 -28.32 0.46
N GLY A 269 10.86 -28.52 -0.11
CA GLY A 269 10.26 -29.82 -0.42
C GLY A 269 9.51 -30.47 0.73
N GLU A 270 9.76 -30.08 1.99
CA GLU A 270 9.06 -30.62 3.16
C GLU A 270 7.80 -29.82 3.52
N ALA A 271 6.81 -30.51 4.08
CA ALA A 271 5.63 -29.92 4.68
C ALA A 271 5.62 -30.16 6.20
N ILE A 272 5.12 -29.19 6.96
CA ILE A 272 4.82 -29.30 8.38
C ILE A 272 3.31 -29.23 8.55
N ARG A 273 2.72 -30.26 9.17
CA ARG A 273 1.33 -30.25 9.63
C ARG A 273 1.32 -30.12 11.15
N VAL A 274 0.70 -29.06 11.63
CA VAL A 274 0.48 -28.80 13.05
C VAL A 274 -0.90 -29.29 13.42
N THR A 275 -1.00 -30.10 14.48
CA THR A 275 -2.27 -30.58 14.98
C THR A 275 -2.42 -30.31 16.48
N HIS A 276 -3.47 -29.58 16.84
CA HIS A 276 -3.96 -29.35 18.20
C HIS A 276 -5.49 -29.46 18.22
N PRO A 277 -6.15 -29.87 19.32
CA PRO A 277 -7.60 -29.97 19.38
C PRO A 277 -8.34 -28.67 19.01
N GLN A 278 -7.72 -27.51 19.28
CA GLN A 278 -8.32 -26.20 19.01
C GLN A 278 -7.95 -25.61 17.63
N PHE A 279 -6.86 -26.03 16.98
CA PHE A 279 -6.46 -25.51 15.67
C PHE A 279 -5.48 -26.43 14.91
N GLN A 280 -5.44 -26.31 13.59
CA GLN A 280 -4.49 -27.00 12.73
C GLN A 280 -3.83 -26.02 11.76
N LEU A 281 -2.54 -26.20 11.48
CA LEU A 281 -1.78 -25.40 10.52
C LEU A 281 -1.13 -26.35 9.50
N LEU A 282 -0.99 -25.90 8.25
CA LEU A 282 -0.34 -26.65 7.18
C LEU A 282 0.52 -25.69 6.36
N VAL A 283 1.83 -25.95 6.32
CA VAL A 283 2.80 -25.14 5.58
C VAL A 283 3.77 -26.04 4.84
N ARG A 284 4.03 -25.77 3.55
CA ARG A 284 5.05 -26.44 2.74
C ARG A 284 5.90 -25.41 2.05
N ILE A 285 7.23 -25.59 2.06
CA ILE A 285 8.11 -24.76 1.24
C ILE A 285 8.37 -25.49 -0.08
N PRO A 286 8.12 -24.88 -1.25
CA PRO A 286 8.46 -25.52 -2.53
C PRO A 286 9.96 -25.67 -2.70
N THR A 287 10.36 -26.62 -3.54
CA THR A 287 11.75 -26.83 -3.97
C THR A 287 12.20 -25.79 -5.00
N LEU A 288 13.47 -25.85 -5.40
CA LEU A 288 14.01 -25.04 -6.51
C LEU A 288 13.56 -25.52 -7.90
N GLU A 289 12.86 -26.65 -7.99
CA GLU A 289 12.28 -27.20 -9.23
C GLU A 289 10.76 -26.97 -9.31
N GLU A 290 10.23 -26.15 -8.41
CA GLU A 290 8.81 -25.85 -8.27
C GLU A 290 8.54 -24.35 -8.32
N PHE A 291 7.29 -24.01 -8.62
CA PHE A 291 6.82 -22.65 -8.63
C PHE A 291 7.07 -21.93 -7.28
N PRO A 292 7.46 -20.64 -7.28
CA PRO A 292 7.60 -19.85 -6.05
C PRO A 292 6.36 -19.90 -5.14
N TYR A 293 6.57 -19.90 -3.82
CA TYR A 293 5.52 -20.05 -2.79
C TYR A 293 4.32 -19.11 -3.04
N PHE A 294 3.10 -19.65 -3.00
CA PHE A 294 1.88 -18.88 -3.18
C PHE A 294 0.66 -19.53 -2.49
N ASP A 295 -0.05 -18.76 -1.66
CA ASP A 295 -1.04 -19.29 -0.69
C ASP A 295 -2.48 -18.82 -0.93
N TYR A 296 -2.69 -17.72 -1.65
CA TYR A 296 -4.03 -17.16 -1.89
C TYR A 296 -4.83 -18.07 -2.83
N SER A 297 -6.16 -18.10 -2.72
CA SER A 297 -7.00 -18.81 -3.70
C SER A 297 -7.15 -17.99 -4.98
N MET A 298 -6.39 -18.32 -6.04
CA MET A 298 -6.48 -17.62 -7.34
C MET A 298 -7.89 -17.71 -7.94
N GLN A 299 -8.62 -18.79 -7.65
CA GLN A 299 -9.99 -19.02 -8.15
C GLN A 299 -10.95 -17.89 -7.75
N ASN A 300 -10.70 -17.23 -6.60
CA ASN A 300 -11.56 -16.18 -6.09
C ASN A 300 -11.60 -14.92 -6.97
N ILE A 301 -10.57 -14.66 -7.79
CA ILE A 301 -10.56 -13.53 -8.76
C ILE A 301 -11.75 -13.62 -9.71
N PHE A 302 -12.06 -14.84 -10.18
CA PHE A 302 -13.12 -15.10 -11.15
C PHE A 302 -14.53 -15.05 -10.55
N ASN A 303 -14.66 -14.73 -9.26
CA ASN A 303 -15.93 -14.36 -8.63
C ASN A 303 -16.20 -12.84 -8.72
N PHE A 304 -15.16 -12.01 -8.91
CA PHE A 304 -15.27 -10.55 -9.01
C PHE A 304 -15.27 -10.06 -10.46
N ILE A 305 -14.38 -10.60 -11.30
CA ILE A 305 -14.27 -10.22 -12.72
C ILE A 305 -14.18 -11.43 -13.65
N SER A 306 -14.57 -11.24 -14.91
CA SER A 306 -14.44 -12.28 -15.93
C SER A 306 -12.97 -12.49 -16.34
N VAL A 307 -12.67 -13.64 -16.96
CA VAL A 307 -11.31 -13.98 -17.43
C VAL A 307 -10.81 -12.94 -18.45
N GLU A 308 -11.70 -12.43 -19.30
CA GLU A 308 -11.41 -11.40 -20.30
C GLU A 308 -10.99 -10.07 -19.65
N LYS A 309 -11.69 -9.64 -18.58
CA LYS A 309 -11.31 -8.47 -17.78
C LYS A 309 -9.99 -8.71 -17.05
N PHE A 310 -9.78 -9.90 -16.50
CA PHE A 310 -8.53 -10.25 -15.83
C PHE A 310 -7.33 -10.21 -16.80
N LEU A 311 -7.44 -10.74 -18.02
CA LEU A 311 -6.36 -10.64 -19.00
C LEU A 311 -6.06 -9.19 -19.43
N LYS A 312 -7.07 -8.32 -19.49
CA LYS A 312 -6.86 -6.87 -19.75
C LYS A 312 -6.11 -6.18 -18.61
N LEU A 313 -6.45 -6.50 -17.35
CA LEU A 313 -5.70 -6.05 -16.17
C LEU A 313 -4.26 -6.59 -16.18
N LEU A 314 -4.08 -7.88 -16.48
CA LEU A 314 -2.76 -8.51 -16.60
C LEU A 314 -1.95 -7.92 -17.75
N THR A 315 -2.58 -7.49 -18.85
CA THR A 315 -1.92 -6.75 -19.94
C THR A 315 -1.36 -5.43 -19.43
N CYS A 316 -2.15 -4.65 -18.66
CA CYS A 316 -1.67 -3.42 -18.04
C CYS A 316 -0.50 -3.67 -17.08
N PHE A 317 -0.54 -4.80 -16.35
CA PHE A 317 0.52 -5.21 -15.43
C PHE A 317 1.80 -5.68 -16.16
N MET A 318 1.68 -6.43 -17.25
CA MET A 318 2.84 -6.82 -18.05
C MET A 318 3.48 -5.64 -18.76
N LEU A 319 2.69 -4.65 -19.21
CA LEU A 319 3.17 -3.46 -19.92
C LEU A 319 3.51 -2.26 -19.00
N GLU A 320 3.78 -2.55 -17.71
CA GLU A 320 4.21 -1.57 -16.70
C GLU A 320 3.38 -0.28 -16.73
N LYS A 321 2.05 -0.42 -16.71
CA LYS A 321 1.12 0.71 -16.54
C LYS A 321 0.89 1.01 -15.06
N GLN A 322 0.35 2.20 -14.79
CA GLN A 322 -0.16 2.54 -13.46
C GLN A 322 -1.47 1.79 -13.22
N ILE A 323 -1.60 1.10 -12.10
CA ILE A 323 -2.75 0.25 -11.76
C ILE A 323 -3.27 0.64 -10.39
N LEU A 324 -4.50 1.15 -10.35
CA LEU A 324 -5.23 1.48 -9.13
C LEU A 324 -6.33 0.43 -8.88
N LEU A 325 -6.15 -0.36 -7.83
CA LEU A 325 -7.14 -1.31 -7.34
C LEU A 325 -7.98 -0.66 -6.22
N VAL A 326 -9.30 -0.85 -6.21
CA VAL A 326 -10.16 -0.40 -5.12
C VAL A 326 -11.08 -1.52 -4.68
N SER A 327 -11.24 -1.67 -3.37
CA SER A 327 -12.21 -2.56 -2.76
C SER A 327 -12.54 -2.11 -1.34
N LYS A 328 -13.71 -2.49 -0.82
CA LYS A 328 -14.05 -2.43 0.61
C LYS A 328 -13.31 -3.47 1.47
N HIS A 329 -12.61 -4.42 0.85
CA HIS A 329 -11.95 -5.55 1.52
C HIS A 329 -10.45 -5.61 1.18
N ALA A 330 -9.59 -5.30 2.16
CA ALA A 330 -8.14 -5.27 1.98
C ALA A 330 -7.52 -6.62 1.54
N ILE A 331 -8.11 -7.75 1.96
CA ILE A 331 -7.69 -9.09 1.50
C ILE A 331 -7.89 -9.28 -0.01
N THR A 332 -8.90 -8.64 -0.59
CA THR A 332 -9.18 -8.71 -2.04
C THR A 332 -8.14 -7.92 -2.84
N LEU A 333 -7.69 -6.77 -2.32
CA LEU A 333 -6.59 -6.00 -2.93
C LEU A 333 -5.30 -6.82 -2.99
N MET A 334 -4.94 -7.50 -1.87
CA MET A 334 -3.79 -8.39 -1.82
C MET A 334 -3.94 -9.60 -2.74
N LEU A 335 -5.12 -10.24 -2.78
CA LEU A 335 -5.41 -11.34 -3.71
C LEU A 335 -5.08 -10.93 -5.15
N PHE A 336 -5.60 -9.79 -5.61
CA PHE A 336 -5.36 -9.32 -6.97
C PHE A 336 -3.88 -8.97 -7.21
N GLY A 337 -3.24 -8.21 -6.32
CA GLY A 337 -1.84 -7.82 -6.45
C GLY A 337 -0.88 -9.01 -6.49
N GLU A 338 -1.04 -9.97 -5.57
CA GLU A 338 -0.16 -11.14 -5.49
C GLU A 338 -0.44 -12.10 -6.66
N CYS A 339 -1.69 -12.25 -7.10
CA CYS A 339 -2.02 -13.06 -8.29
C CYS A 339 -1.41 -12.49 -9.56
N LEU A 340 -1.52 -11.18 -9.80
CA LEU A 340 -0.87 -10.52 -10.95
C LEU A 340 0.65 -10.75 -10.92
N SER A 341 1.28 -10.50 -9.77
CA SER A 341 2.72 -10.70 -9.55
C SER A 341 3.17 -12.15 -9.75
N THR A 342 2.29 -13.12 -9.49
CA THR A 342 2.60 -14.56 -9.52
C THR A 342 2.30 -15.20 -10.88
N LEU A 343 1.30 -14.70 -11.59
CA LEU A 343 0.84 -15.24 -12.88
C LEU A 343 1.66 -14.76 -14.08
N VAL A 344 2.51 -13.72 -13.91
CA VAL A 344 3.50 -13.32 -14.93
C VAL A 344 4.78 -14.17 -14.93
N PHE A 345 4.91 -15.16 -14.05
CA PHE A 345 6.08 -16.05 -14.00
C PHE A 345 6.37 -16.67 -15.39
N PRO A 346 7.62 -16.64 -15.90
CA PRO A 346 8.89 -16.47 -15.18
C PRO A 346 9.31 -15.03 -14.89
N PHE A 347 8.60 -14.05 -15.44
CA PHE A 347 8.89 -12.64 -15.27
C PHE A 347 8.59 -12.19 -13.82
N SER A 348 9.14 -11.05 -13.40
CA SER A 348 8.96 -10.52 -12.05
C SER A 348 8.80 -9.01 -12.09
N TRP A 349 7.76 -8.50 -11.42
CA TRP A 349 7.44 -7.07 -11.36
C TRP A 349 8.56 -6.27 -10.67
N GLN A 350 9.05 -5.23 -11.35
CA GLN A 350 10.19 -4.41 -10.90
C GLN A 350 9.77 -3.02 -10.38
N MET A 351 8.48 -2.68 -10.47
CA MET A 351 7.94 -1.34 -10.24
C MET A 351 7.36 -1.20 -8.83
N ALA A 352 6.97 0.01 -8.43
CA ALA A 352 6.43 0.24 -7.09
C ALA A 352 5.18 -0.61 -6.84
N TYR A 353 5.11 -1.25 -5.67
CA TYR A 353 4.11 -2.26 -5.34
C TYR A 353 3.56 -2.04 -3.92
N CYS A 354 2.31 -1.60 -3.83
CA CYS A 354 1.62 -1.30 -2.58
C CYS A 354 0.11 -1.63 -2.68
N PRO A 355 -0.29 -2.91 -2.72
CA PRO A 355 -1.71 -3.29 -2.90
C PRO A 355 -2.64 -2.75 -1.81
N ILE A 356 -2.11 -2.42 -0.63
CA ILE A 356 -2.81 -1.69 0.42
C ILE A 356 -2.03 -0.42 0.69
N LEU A 357 -2.45 0.68 0.10
CA LEU A 357 -1.95 2.03 0.32
C LEU A 357 -2.71 2.66 1.51
N PRO A 358 -2.04 3.00 2.63
CA PRO A 358 -2.69 3.66 3.75
C PRO A 358 -3.26 5.04 3.38
N HIS A 359 -4.37 5.44 4.01
CA HIS A 359 -5.02 6.74 3.75
C HIS A 359 -4.10 7.95 3.94
N SER A 360 -3.15 7.89 4.89
CA SER A 360 -2.12 8.90 5.13
C SER A 360 -1.06 9.01 4.03
N GLN A 361 -1.06 8.10 3.04
CA GLN A 361 -0.05 7.98 1.98
C GLN A 361 -0.61 8.18 0.57
N LEU A 362 -1.88 8.58 0.41
CA LEU A 362 -2.57 8.72 -0.89
C LEU A 362 -1.81 9.57 -1.91
N LYS A 363 -1.02 10.57 -1.47
CA LYS A 363 -0.12 11.38 -2.33
C LYS A 363 0.80 10.57 -3.26
N PHE A 364 1.10 9.31 -2.97
CA PHE A 364 1.94 8.48 -3.85
C PHE A 364 1.27 8.11 -5.18
N LEU A 365 -0.06 8.27 -5.30
CA LEU A 365 -0.79 8.11 -6.57
C LEU A 365 -0.38 9.17 -7.62
N GLU A 366 0.23 10.28 -7.20
CA GLU A 366 0.78 11.32 -8.10
C GLU A 366 2.13 10.93 -8.72
N ALA A 367 2.72 9.78 -8.32
CA ALA A 367 4.02 9.36 -8.83
C ALA A 367 3.94 9.09 -10.35
N PRO A 368 4.82 9.69 -11.19
CA PRO A 368 4.75 9.60 -12.66
C PRO A 368 5.33 8.29 -13.22
N VAL A 369 5.80 7.40 -12.36
CA VAL A 369 6.36 6.08 -12.72
C VAL A 369 5.25 5.02 -12.72
N PRO A 370 5.48 3.84 -13.32
CA PRO A 370 4.59 2.70 -13.13
C PRO A 370 4.46 2.28 -11.67
N TRP A 371 3.27 1.85 -11.27
CA TRP A 371 2.99 1.34 -9.93
C TRP A 371 1.73 0.47 -9.91
N LEU A 372 1.68 -0.47 -8.97
CA LEU A 372 0.44 -1.10 -8.52
C LEU A 372 0.15 -0.59 -7.11
N MET A 373 -0.96 0.12 -6.94
CA MET A 373 -1.44 0.59 -5.65
C MET A 373 -2.90 0.21 -5.44
N GLY A 374 -3.33 0.03 -4.19
CA GLY A 374 -4.73 -0.24 -3.90
C GLY A 374 -5.28 0.49 -2.68
N ILE A 375 -6.54 0.93 -2.76
CA ILE A 375 -7.22 1.69 -1.71
C ILE A 375 -8.33 0.83 -1.09
N CYS A 376 -8.31 0.71 0.24
CA CYS A 376 -9.40 0.08 0.99
C CYS A 376 -10.48 1.13 1.30
N SER A 377 -11.59 1.16 0.55
CA SER A 377 -12.63 2.19 0.67
C SER A 377 -13.98 1.61 1.11
N GLU A 378 -14.48 2.04 2.27
CA GLU A 378 -15.81 1.71 2.79
C GLU A 378 -16.88 2.70 2.29
N GLY A 379 -16.95 2.91 0.97
CA GLY A 379 -17.91 3.85 0.38
C GLY A 379 -17.45 5.32 0.41
N GLU A 380 -16.14 5.58 0.49
CA GLU A 380 -15.64 6.89 0.07
C GLU A 380 -15.74 6.99 -1.45
N ASN A 381 -16.48 8.00 -1.95
CA ASN A 381 -16.37 8.40 -3.36
C ASN A 381 -14.91 8.73 -3.65
N LEU A 382 -14.29 7.89 -4.47
CA LEU A 382 -13.00 8.20 -5.09
C LEU A 382 -13.15 9.50 -5.89
N PRO A 383 -12.16 10.41 -5.84
CA PRO A 383 -12.08 11.52 -6.78
C PRO A 383 -12.31 11.03 -8.22
N GLU A 384 -13.32 11.58 -8.90
CA GLU A 384 -13.65 11.21 -10.29
C GLU A 384 -12.47 11.49 -11.25
N ASP A 385 -11.60 12.42 -10.86
CA ASP A 385 -10.37 12.85 -11.54
C ASP A 385 -9.42 11.71 -11.93
N PHE A 386 -9.40 10.60 -11.16
CA PHE A 386 -8.54 9.44 -11.48
C PHE A 386 -8.86 8.82 -12.85
N SER A 387 -10.10 8.95 -13.33
CA SER A 387 -10.52 8.43 -14.65
C SER A 387 -9.92 9.19 -15.84
N GLN A 388 -9.35 10.38 -15.63
CA GLN A 388 -8.78 11.24 -16.69
C GLN A 388 -7.27 11.07 -16.86
N HIS A 389 -6.63 10.31 -15.97
CA HIS A 389 -5.21 10.04 -15.98
C HIS A 389 -5.01 8.62 -16.55
N ASN A 390 -3.94 8.39 -17.31
CA ASN A 390 -3.73 7.17 -18.12
C ASN A 390 -3.40 5.91 -17.27
N ILE A 391 -4.33 5.56 -16.38
CA ILE A 391 -4.24 4.60 -15.28
C ILE A 391 -5.26 3.48 -15.56
N CYS A 392 -4.84 2.24 -15.34
CA CYS A 392 -5.77 1.12 -15.28
C CYS A 392 -6.47 1.13 -13.93
N PHE A 393 -7.76 1.45 -13.92
CA PHE A 393 -8.57 1.55 -12.72
C PHE A 393 -9.49 0.34 -12.60
N LEU A 394 -9.45 -0.36 -11.47
CA LEU A 394 -10.34 -1.47 -11.16
C LEU A 394 -11.00 -1.28 -9.80
N ASP A 395 -12.29 -0.97 -9.80
CA ASP A 395 -13.16 -1.25 -8.65
C ASP A 395 -13.52 -2.74 -8.69
N ILE A 396 -12.96 -3.49 -7.74
CA ILE A 396 -13.08 -4.95 -7.68
C ILE A 396 -14.50 -5.36 -7.23
N ASP A 397 -15.16 -4.56 -6.40
CA ASP A 397 -16.46 -4.92 -5.82
C ASP A 397 -17.62 -4.70 -6.81
N SER A 398 -17.55 -3.68 -7.67
CA SER A 398 -18.47 -3.53 -8.80
C SER A 398 -18.00 -4.26 -10.07
N GLY A 399 -16.73 -4.65 -10.13
CA GLY A 399 -16.08 -5.19 -11.32
C GLY A 399 -15.92 -4.17 -12.45
N ARG A 400 -16.03 -2.87 -12.18
CA ARG A 400 -15.76 -1.80 -13.16
C ARG A 400 -14.27 -1.71 -13.42
N LEU A 401 -13.89 -1.90 -14.69
CA LEU A 401 -12.52 -1.86 -15.18
C LEU A 401 -12.43 -0.78 -16.27
N ASP A 402 -11.77 0.31 -15.96
CA ASP A 402 -11.44 1.38 -16.90
C ASP A 402 -9.96 1.22 -17.31
N LEU A 403 -9.65 1.41 -18.59
CA LEU A 403 -8.35 1.04 -19.18
C LEU A 403 -7.63 2.25 -19.77
N PRO A 404 -6.28 2.23 -19.79
CA PRO A 404 -5.47 3.13 -20.59
C PRO A 404 -5.90 3.16 -22.06
N GLU A 405 -5.73 4.31 -22.71
CA GLU A 405 -5.87 4.42 -24.16
C GLU A 405 -4.81 3.55 -24.88
N ASP A 406 -5.13 3.10 -26.10
CA ASP A 406 -4.27 2.30 -26.98
C ASP A 406 -3.65 1.03 -26.36
N LEU A 407 -4.31 0.41 -25.36
CA LEU A 407 -3.88 -0.86 -24.79
C LEU A 407 -3.93 -1.99 -25.85
N PRO A 408 -2.79 -2.62 -26.20
CA PRO A 408 -2.77 -3.70 -27.19
C PRO A 408 -3.46 -4.96 -26.68
N ALA A 409 -3.93 -5.81 -27.58
CA ALA A 409 -4.58 -7.06 -27.21
C ALA A 409 -3.57 -8.05 -26.60
N PHE A 410 -3.98 -8.77 -25.55
CA PHE A 410 -3.17 -9.85 -24.98
C PHE A 410 -2.95 -10.97 -26.03
N PRO A 411 -1.72 -11.46 -26.24
CA PRO A 411 -1.42 -12.48 -27.25
C PRO A 411 -2.29 -13.74 -27.10
N LYS A 412 -2.81 -14.26 -28.22
CA LYS A 412 -3.61 -15.51 -28.29
C LYS A 412 -4.70 -15.62 -27.20
N SER A 413 -5.28 -14.49 -26.78
CA SER A 413 -6.11 -14.39 -25.56
C SER A 413 -7.29 -15.38 -25.53
N GLN A 414 -7.98 -15.59 -26.66
CA GLN A 414 -9.14 -16.48 -26.73
C GLN A 414 -8.81 -17.93 -26.32
N GLU A 415 -7.69 -18.48 -26.80
CA GLU A 415 -7.26 -19.84 -26.46
C GLU A 415 -6.98 -19.98 -24.95
N LEU A 416 -6.36 -18.95 -24.36
CA LEU A 416 -6.08 -18.88 -22.93
C LEU A 416 -7.37 -18.74 -22.09
N ILE A 417 -8.32 -17.90 -22.54
CA ILE A 417 -9.64 -17.74 -21.91
C ILE A 417 -10.37 -19.08 -21.85
N ASP A 418 -10.40 -19.82 -22.96
CA ASP A 418 -11.12 -21.10 -23.03
C ASP A 418 -10.45 -22.19 -22.17
N LYS A 419 -9.11 -22.20 -22.07
CA LYS A 419 -8.37 -23.07 -21.14
C LYS A 419 -8.69 -22.75 -19.67
N ILE A 420 -8.67 -21.46 -19.29
CA ILE A 420 -8.95 -21.02 -17.91
C ILE A 420 -10.42 -21.29 -17.53
N LYS A 421 -11.38 -21.08 -18.44
CA LYS A 421 -12.79 -21.40 -18.22
C LYS A 421 -13.00 -22.89 -17.95
N LYS A 422 -12.45 -23.77 -18.79
CA LYS A 422 -12.49 -25.23 -18.61
C LYS A 422 -11.85 -25.68 -17.29
N LEU A 423 -10.70 -25.11 -16.91
CA LEU A 423 -10.07 -25.38 -15.61
C LEU A 423 -10.98 -24.96 -14.44
N THR A 424 -11.58 -23.78 -14.54
CA THR A 424 -12.48 -23.24 -13.52
C THR A 424 -13.76 -24.07 -13.37
N GLU A 425 -14.29 -24.59 -14.48
CA GLU A 425 -15.44 -25.50 -14.49
C GLU A 425 -15.11 -26.86 -13.85
N PHE A 426 -13.97 -27.46 -14.22
CA PHE A 426 -13.48 -28.71 -13.61
C PHE A 426 -13.41 -28.61 -12.08
N PHE A 427 -12.68 -27.62 -11.56
CA PHE A 427 -12.53 -27.41 -10.11
C PHE A 427 -13.82 -26.90 -9.43
N LYS A 428 -14.82 -26.38 -10.17
CA LYS A 428 -16.16 -26.16 -9.61
C LYS A 428 -16.94 -27.47 -9.45
N SER A 429 -16.80 -28.41 -10.39
CA SER A 429 -17.51 -29.69 -10.40
C SER A 429 -16.94 -30.75 -9.44
N GLU A 430 -15.66 -30.66 -9.10
CA GLU A 430 -14.96 -31.59 -8.21
C GLU A 430 -15.52 -31.52 -6.76
N SER A 431 -16.39 -32.45 -6.38
CA SER A 431 -16.90 -32.59 -5.02
C SER A 431 -15.84 -33.21 -4.09
N SER A 432 -15.78 -32.74 -2.85
CA SER A 432 -14.80 -33.19 -1.85
C SER A 432 -14.96 -34.69 -1.54
N ILE A 433 -13.97 -35.50 -1.92
CA ILE A 433 -13.94 -36.94 -1.65
C ILE A 433 -13.63 -37.20 -0.17
N SER A 434 -14.41 -38.06 0.47
CA SER A 434 -14.42 -38.23 1.93
C SER A 434 -13.29 -39.11 2.47
N ASN A 435 -12.45 -38.58 3.37
CA ASN A 435 -11.77 -39.34 4.43
C ASN A 435 -11.45 -38.46 5.65
N ASN A 436 -11.66 -38.99 6.87
CA ASN A 436 -12.02 -38.16 8.03
C ASN A 436 -10.94 -37.21 8.59
N ASP A 437 -9.64 -37.51 8.48
CA ASP A 437 -8.57 -36.65 9.06
C ASP A 437 -7.98 -35.63 8.08
N ILE A 438 -8.44 -35.62 6.82
CA ILE A 438 -7.93 -34.75 5.74
C ILE A 438 -8.85 -33.51 5.57
N LYS A 439 -10.13 -33.66 5.95
CA LYS A 439 -11.26 -32.72 5.77
C LYS A 439 -11.00 -31.25 6.10
N ILE A 440 -10.17 -30.94 7.10
CA ILE A 440 -9.95 -29.55 7.55
C ILE A 440 -9.19 -28.73 6.50
N HIS A 441 -8.32 -29.38 5.72
CA HIS A 441 -7.48 -28.73 4.73
C HIS A 441 -7.98 -28.92 3.29
N ASP A 442 -9.04 -29.71 3.04
CA ASP A 442 -9.54 -30.03 1.69
C ASP A 442 -9.74 -28.80 0.80
N PHE A 443 -10.40 -27.76 1.33
CA PHE A 443 -10.64 -26.51 0.59
C PHE A 443 -9.33 -25.81 0.18
N TYR A 444 -8.36 -25.76 1.10
CA TYR A 444 -7.05 -25.15 0.87
C TYR A 444 -6.21 -25.98 -0.13
N LEU A 445 -6.15 -27.30 0.04
CA LEU A 445 -5.45 -28.23 -0.86
C LEU A 445 -6.02 -28.18 -2.29
N LYS A 446 -7.35 -28.11 -2.42
CA LYS A 446 -8.02 -27.89 -3.70
C LYS A 446 -7.66 -26.54 -4.32
N GLY A 447 -7.57 -25.49 -3.50
CA GLY A 447 -7.05 -24.18 -3.90
C GLY A 447 -5.61 -24.25 -4.43
N LEU A 448 -4.71 -24.96 -3.74
CA LEU A 448 -3.32 -25.15 -4.20
C LEU A 448 -3.24 -25.89 -5.54
N ARG A 449 -4.06 -26.94 -5.74
CA ARG A 449 -4.16 -27.67 -7.02
C ARG A 449 -4.62 -26.74 -8.14
N PHE A 450 -5.68 -25.95 -7.93
CA PHE A 450 -6.13 -24.95 -8.90
C PHE A 450 -5.04 -23.92 -9.21
N ASN A 451 -4.39 -23.37 -8.18
CA ASN A 451 -3.31 -22.39 -8.31
C ASN A 451 -2.16 -22.93 -9.16
N LYS A 452 -1.68 -24.15 -8.89
CA LYS A 452 -0.59 -24.76 -9.67
C LYS A 452 -1.00 -25.01 -11.12
N ALA A 453 -2.19 -25.57 -11.35
CA ALA A 453 -2.67 -25.81 -12.71
C ALA A 453 -2.81 -24.51 -13.51
N LEU A 454 -3.35 -23.44 -12.90
CA LEU A 454 -3.48 -22.13 -13.53
C LEU A 454 -2.10 -21.52 -13.86
N ARG A 455 -1.14 -21.56 -12.91
CA ARG A 455 0.23 -21.09 -13.15
C ARG A 455 0.95 -21.90 -14.24
N SER A 456 0.71 -23.22 -14.31
CA SER A 456 1.26 -24.08 -15.37
C SER A 456 0.71 -23.70 -16.76
N ILE A 457 -0.58 -23.34 -16.86
CA ILE A 457 -1.18 -22.80 -18.10
C ILE A 457 -0.51 -21.48 -18.53
N PHE A 458 -0.32 -20.52 -17.61
CA PHE A 458 0.33 -19.25 -17.91
C PHE A 458 1.81 -19.43 -18.29
N LEU A 459 2.55 -20.27 -17.56
CA LEU A 459 3.93 -20.61 -17.88
C LEU A 459 4.07 -21.19 -19.29
N SER A 460 3.20 -22.15 -19.65
CA SER A 460 3.14 -22.70 -21.02
C SER A 460 2.77 -21.64 -22.06
N HIS A 461 1.88 -20.71 -21.73
CA HIS A 461 1.48 -19.64 -22.64
C HIS A 461 2.68 -18.75 -22.99
N PHE A 462 3.43 -18.26 -21.99
CA PHE A 462 4.63 -17.45 -22.22
C PHE A 462 5.75 -18.26 -22.91
N ALA A 463 5.96 -19.52 -22.54
CA ALA A 463 6.91 -20.40 -23.22
C ALA A 463 6.57 -20.59 -24.71
N SER A 464 5.28 -20.50 -25.10
CA SER A 464 4.82 -20.54 -26.50
C SER A 464 4.94 -19.20 -27.27
N LEU A 465 5.23 -18.09 -26.57
CA LEU A 465 5.51 -16.78 -27.17
C LEU A 465 7.01 -16.54 -27.32
N PHE A 466 7.81 -17.09 -26.40
CA PHE A 466 9.26 -16.91 -26.33
C PHE A 466 10.04 -18.19 -26.67
N THR A 467 9.46 -19.16 -27.39
CA THR A 467 10.05 -20.50 -27.65
C THR A 467 11.48 -20.49 -28.23
N SER A 468 11.85 -19.42 -28.93
CA SER A 468 13.16 -19.23 -29.57
C SER A 468 13.96 -18.04 -29.01
N TYR A 469 13.58 -17.47 -27.86
CA TYR A 469 14.17 -16.21 -27.35
C TYR A 469 15.70 -16.24 -27.20
N GLU A 470 16.27 -17.40 -26.88
CA GLU A 470 17.72 -17.59 -26.71
C GLU A 470 18.52 -17.21 -27.97
N ASN A 471 17.94 -17.37 -29.17
CA ASN A 471 18.59 -17.07 -30.45
C ASN A 471 18.87 -15.57 -30.65
N TYR A 472 18.22 -14.70 -29.86
CA TYR A 472 18.29 -13.25 -29.98
C TYR A 472 19.09 -12.60 -28.84
N LEU A 473 19.79 -13.39 -28.02
CA LEU A 473 20.68 -12.91 -26.96
C LEU A 473 21.99 -12.37 -27.57
N LEU A 474 22.22 -11.06 -27.45
CA LEU A 474 23.36 -10.38 -28.08
C LEU A 474 24.70 -10.59 -27.35
N ASN A 475 24.67 -10.93 -26.05
CA ASN A 475 25.83 -10.90 -25.16
C ASN A 475 26.14 -12.26 -24.47
N ALA A 476 25.77 -13.38 -25.09
CA ALA A 476 25.94 -14.71 -24.50
C ALA A 476 27.41 -15.20 -24.39
N ASP A 477 28.35 -14.60 -25.14
CA ASP A 477 29.72 -15.11 -25.26
C ASP A 477 30.77 -14.30 -24.45
N ILE A 478 31.49 -14.98 -23.56
CA ILE A 478 32.34 -14.39 -22.50
C ILE A 478 33.50 -13.55 -23.06
N LYS A 479 33.97 -13.84 -24.27
CA LYS A 479 35.13 -13.17 -24.89
C LYS A 479 34.82 -11.76 -25.35
N THR A 480 33.57 -11.47 -25.73
CA THR A 480 33.14 -10.17 -26.29
C THR A 480 32.60 -9.23 -25.21
N ALA A 481 32.08 -9.78 -24.10
CA ALA A 481 31.48 -9.06 -22.96
C ALA A 481 32.39 -8.04 -22.25
N ARG A 482 33.70 -8.05 -22.55
CA ARG A 482 34.68 -7.11 -22.00
C ARG A 482 34.98 -5.92 -22.93
N ILE A 483 34.59 -6.01 -24.21
CA ILE A 483 34.91 -5.02 -25.25
C ILE A 483 33.69 -4.15 -25.60
N VAL A 484 32.46 -4.69 -25.48
CA VAL A 484 31.22 -4.04 -25.96
C VAL A 484 30.32 -3.53 -24.83
N ARG A 485 30.91 -3.10 -23.69
CA ARG A 485 30.15 -2.50 -22.56
C ARG A 485 29.53 -1.11 -22.86
N GLU A 486 29.62 -0.64 -24.10
CA GLU A 486 29.00 0.59 -24.59
C GLU A 486 27.66 0.35 -25.33
N SER A 487 27.30 -0.91 -25.63
CA SER A 487 25.96 -1.29 -26.08
C SER A 487 25.08 -1.59 -24.86
N THR A 488 23.95 -0.90 -24.73
CA THR A 488 23.00 -1.07 -23.62
C THR A 488 21.96 -2.17 -23.85
N ALA A 489 21.98 -2.86 -24.99
CA ALA A 489 21.00 -3.90 -25.33
C ALA A 489 21.59 -5.31 -25.14
N ASN A 490 20.89 -6.12 -24.34
CA ASN A 490 21.22 -7.53 -24.10
C ASN A 490 20.45 -8.50 -25.02
N PHE A 491 19.41 -8.02 -25.71
CA PHE A 491 18.50 -8.77 -26.56
C PHE A 491 18.23 -8.03 -27.87
N ASP A 492 18.13 -8.74 -28.99
CA ASP A 492 17.79 -8.17 -30.30
C ASP A 492 16.26 -8.11 -30.47
N ASN A 493 15.67 -7.02 -29.95
CA ASN A 493 14.24 -6.76 -30.07
C ASN A 493 13.76 -6.75 -31.53
N ILE A 494 14.58 -6.24 -32.47
CA ILE A 494 14.17 -6.06 -33.87
C ILE A 494 14.07 -7.41 -34.57
N SER A 495 15.15 -8.20 -34.54
CA SER A 495 15.16 -9.53 -35.16
C SER A 495 14.12 -10.46 -34.52
N PHE A 496 13.95 -10.41 -33.19
CA PHE A 496 12.92 -11.19 -32.52
C PHE A 496 11.51 -10.83 -33.00
N LEU A 497 11.17 -9.54 -33.10
CA LEU A 497 9.84 -9.08 -33.53
C LEU A 497 9.54 -9.36 -35.00
N VAL A 498 10.54 -9.32 -35.88
CA VAL A 498 10.39 -9.67 -37.31
C VAL A 498 9.95 -11.13 -37.49
N ASP A 499 10.41 -12.02 -36.61
CA ASP A 499 10.06 -13.44 -36.65
C ASP A 499 8.73 -13.78 -35.91
N GLN A 500 7.98 -12.77 -35.41
CA GLN A 500 6.69 -12.96 -34.74
C GLN A 500 5.48 -12.78 -35.66
N PRO A 501 4.35 -13.48 -35.40
CA PRO A 501 3.08 -13.21 -36.07
C PRO A 501 2.56 -11.78 -35.79
N GLU A 502 2.05 -11.11 -36.83
CA GLU A 502 1.54 -9.72 -36.76
C GLU A 502 0.56 -9.48 -35.60
N SER A 503 -0.30 -10.47 -35.30
CA SER A 503 -1.30 -10.41 -34.23
C SER A 503 -0.75 -10.33 -32.80
N VAL A 504 0.56 -10.53 -32.59
CA VAL A 504 1.21 -10.40 -31.28
C VAL A 504 2.26 -9.29 -31.21
N ILE A 505 2.65 -8.69 -32.36
CA ILE A 505 3.74 -7.71 -32.44
C ILE A 505 3.49 -6.49 -31.54
N LEU A 506 2.29 -5.91 -31.53
CA LEU A 506 2.00 -4.69 -30.74
C LEU A 506 2.20 -4.90 -29.23
N PHE A 507 1.79 -6.07 -28.72
CA PHE A 507 2.03 -6.41 -27.32
C PHE A 507 3.51 -6.69 -27.05
N LEU A 508 4.15 -7.49 -27.90
CA LEU A 508 5.55 -7.88 -27.70
C LEU A 508 6.48 -6.67 -27.81
N ALA A 509 6.27 -5.76 -28.76
CA ALA A 509 7.06 -4.54 -28.89
C ALA A 509 7.02 -3.71 -27.60
N ALA A 510 5.83 -3.47 -27.04
CA ALA A 510 5.68 -2.76 -25.78
C ALA A 510 6.22 -3.55 -24.56
N PHE A 511 6.14 -4.88 -24.57
CA PHE A 511 6.62 -5.72 -23.47
C PHE A 511 8.15 -5.85 -23.43
N LEU A 512 8.83 -5.89 -24.59
CA LEU A 512 10.29 -5.97 -24.68
C LEU A 512 10.99 -4.69 -24.20
N GLU A 513 10.27 -3.58 -24.07
CA GLU A 513 10.75 -2.31 -23.49
C GLU A 513 10.65 -2.26 -21.95
N THR A 514 10.03 -3.26 -21.32
CA THR A 514 9.77 -3.27 -19.86
C THR A 514 11.00 -3.67 -19.03
N GLN A 515 11.04 -3.19 -17.78
CA GLN A 515 12.02 -3.69 -16.81
C GLN A 515 11.75 -5.15 -16.44
N MET A 516 10.48 -5.58 -16.47
CA MET A 516 10.08 -6.97 -16.27
C MET A 516 10.78 -7.94 -17.24
N PHE A 517 10.82 -7.60 -18.54
CA PHE A 517 11.54 -8.37 -19.55
C PHE A 517 13.06 -8.21 -19.44
N THR A 518 13.54 -6.97 -19.24
CA THR A 518 14.98 -6.68 -19.08
C THR A 518 15.60 -7.50 -17.95
N SER A 519 14.97 -7.52 -16.78
CA SER A 519 15.42 -8.30 -15.61
C SER A 519 15.42 -9.81 -15.85
N PHE A 520 14.48 -10.32 -16.66
CA PHE A 520 14.46 -11.74 -17.06
C PHE A 520 15.64 -12.08 -17.98
N ILE A 521 15.93 -11.24 -18.99
CA ILE A 521 17.09 -11.43 -19.87
C ILE A 521 18.41 -11.32 -19.10
N ASP A 522 18.54 -10.37 -18.18
CA ASP A 522 19.72 -10.25 -17.33
C ASP A 522 19.90 -11.50 -16.45
N SER A 523 18.79 -12.03 -15.89
CA SER A 523 18.79 -13.28 -15.12
C SER A 523 19.22 -14.49 -15.97
N LYS A 524 18.80 -14.56 -17.23
CA LYS A 524 19.25 -15.57 -18.20
C LYS A 524 20.74 -15.45 -18.48
N ILE A 525 21.24 -14.26 -18.80
CA ILE A 525 22.66 -14.02 -19.08
C ILE A 525 23.53 -14.37 -17.87
N LEU A 526 23.12 -13.97 -16.66
CA LEU A 526 23.81 -14.33 -15.42
C LEU A 526 23.84 -15.85 -15.19
N SER A 527 22.77 -16.58 -15.53
CA SER A 527 22.74 -18.04 -15.44
C SER A 527 23.71 -18.75 -16.40
N LEU A 528 23.92 -18.19 -17.60
CA LEU A 528 24.89 -18.70 -18.57
C LEU A 528 26.33 -18.43 -18.12
N GLN A 529 26.57 -17.35 -17.38
CA GLN A 529 27.89 -16.94 -16.89
C GLN A 529 28.29 -17.64 -15.57
N ASN A 530 27.34 -17.91 -14.68
CA ASN A 530 27.59 -18.48 -13.34
C ASN A 530 27.00 -19.89 -13.21
N SER A 531 27.82 -20.92 -13.38
CA SER A 531 27.47 -22.34 -13.22
C SER A 531 27.09 -22.77 -11.79
N GLY A 532 27.02 -21.86 -10.82
CA GLY A 532 26.78 -22.14 -9.40
C GLY A 532 25.36 -21.87 -8.90
N HIS A 533 24.68 -20.85 -9.41
CA HIS A 533 23.33 -20.43 -8.96
C HIS A 533 22.52 -19.97 -10.16
N VAL A 534 21.85 -20.91 -10.84
CA VAL A 534 20.81 -20.55 -11.80
C VAL A 534 19.56 -20.13 -11.03
N GLY A 535 18.95 -19.01 -11.41
CA GLY A 535 17.64 -18.61 -10.88
C GLY A 535 16.56 -19.63 -11.29
N ASN A 536 15.87 -20.22 -10.31
CA ASN A 536 14.76 -21.18 -10.48
C ASN A 536 13.85 -20.81 -11.67
N CYS A 537 13.43 -19.55 -11.73
CA CYS A 537 12.52 -19.01 -12.75
C CYS A 537 12.97 -19.30 -14.21
N VAL A 538 14.27 -19.23 -14.48
CA VAL A 538 14.83 -19.47 -15.82
C VAL A 538 14.84 -20.96 -16.15
N LEU A 539 15.25 -21.82 -15.22
CA LEU A 539 15.26 -23.28 -15.43
C LEU A 539 13.86 -23.82 -15.73
N LEU A 540 12.85 -23.40 -14.97
CA LEU A 540 11.48 -23.85 -15.18
C LEU A 540 10.90 -23.34 -16.51
N PHE A 541 11.31 -22.15 -16.94
CA PHE A 541 10.91 -21.63 -18.24
C PHE A 541 11.53 -22.40 -19.40
N ASP A 542 12.84 -22.61 -19.39
CA ASP A 542 13.56 -23.33 -20.44
C ASP A 542 13.14 -24.81 -20.49
N LYS A 543 12.90 -25.43 -19.33
CA LYS A 543 12.30 -26.77 -19.23
C LYS A 543 10.92 -26.82 -19.87
N ARG A 544 10.04 -25.84 -19.59
CA ARG A 544 8.72 -25.76 -20.23
C ARG A 544 8.81 -25.53 -21.74
N ILE A 545 9.78 -24.74 -22.21
CA ILE A 545 10.06 -24.57 -23.65
C ILE A 545 10.47 -25.91 -24.28
N ALA A 546 11.27 -26.74 -23.59
CA ALA A 546 11.64 -28.07 -24.07
C ALA A 546 10.42 -29.01 -24.12
N GLU A 547 9.61 -29.08 -23.06
CA GLU A 547 8.38 -29.88 -22.99
C GLU A 547 7.41 -29.54 -24.14
N LEU A 548 7.24 -28.25 -24.46
CA LEU A 548 6.36 -27.80 -25.56
C LEU A 548 6.90 -28.10 -26.97
N LYS A 549 8.19 -28.42 -27.12
CA LYS A 549 8.76 -28.90 -28.40
C LYS A 549 8.42 -30.36 -28.68
N GLU A 550 8.11 -31.14 -27.63
CA GLU A 550 7.66 -32.53 -27.76
C GLU A 550 6.15 -32.65 -28.04
N GLY A 551 5.34 -31.71 -27.54
CA GLY A 551 3.93 -31.62 -27.88
C GLY A 551 3.16 -30.53 -27.14
N ALA A 552 1.98 -30.17 -27.65
CA ALA A 552 1.07 -29.26 -26.96
C ALA A 552 0.39 -29.97 -25.78
N MET A 553 0.50 -29.41 -24.58
CA MET A 553 -0.11 -29.98 -23.39
C MET A 553 -1.61 -29.67 -23.25
N GLU A 554 -2.37 -30.69 -22.85
CA GLU A 554 -3.79 -30.62 -22.55
C GLU A 554 -4.07 -30.20 -21.09
N ILE A 555 -5.33 -29.87 -20.80
CA ILE A 555 -5.75 -29.39 -19.47
C ILE A 555 -5.57 -30.49 -18.41
N GLN A 556 -5.82 -31.74 -18.79
CA GLN A 556 -5.65 -32.93 -17.98
C GLN A 556 -4.21 -33.10 -17.49
N THR A 557 -3.21 -32.73 -18.30
CA THR A 557 -1.79 -32.76 -17.91
C THR A 557 -1.52 -31.80 -16.76
N TYR A 558 -1.97 -30.54 -16.86
CA TYR A 558 -1.80 -29.55 -15.79
C TYR A 558 -2.51 -29.95 -14.49
N ILE A 559 -3.67 -30.60 -14.59
CA ILE A 559 -4.40 -31.11 -13.42
C ILE A 559 -3.64 -32.29 -12.79
N ALA A 560 -3.10 -33.21 -13.59
CA ALA A 560 -2.32 -34.34 -13.10
C ALA A 560 -1.02 -33.89 -12.41
N GLU A 561 -0.29 -32.93 -13.01
CA GLU A 561 0.87 -32.26 -12.39
C GLU A 561 0.52 -31.64 -11.03
N ALA A 562 -0.63 -30.95 -10.96
CA ALA A 562 -1.07 -30.26 -9.76
C ALA A 562 -1.49 -31.21 -8.63
N ASN A 563 -2.20 -32.28 -8.98
CA ASN A 563 -2.62 -33.31 -8.04
C ASN A 563 -1.40 -34.08 -7.49
N GLY A 564 -0.50 -34.54 -8.36
CA GLY A 564 0.68 -35.31 -7.96
C GLY A 564 1.58 -34.59 -6.94
N GLU A 565 1.88 -33.31 -7.17
CA GLU A 565 2.67 -32.51 -6.21
C GLU A 565 1.92 -32.32 -4.88
N THR A 566 0.62 -32.03 -4.92
CA THR A 566 -0.20 -31.87 -3.71
C THR A 566 -0.32 -33.17 -2.92
N ASP A 567 -0.33 -34.32 -3.59
CA ASP A 567 -0.37 -35.63 -2.94
C ASP A 567 1.01 -35.98 -2.33
N THR A 568 2.11 -35.57 -2.96
CA THR A 568 3.45 -35.65 -2.32
C THR A 568 3.59 -34.74 -1.10
N LEU A 569 3.01 -33.52 -1.12
CA LEU A 569 2.93 -32.62 0.05
C LEU A 569 2.28 -33.34 1.24
N LEU A 570 1.16 -34.04 1.01
CA LEU A 570 0.45 -34.77 2.05
C LEU A 570 1.28 -35.95 2.58
N ASN A 571 1.78 -36.79 1.67
CA ASN A 571 2.53 -38.00 2.02
C ASN A 571 3.87 -37.73 2.73
N HIS A 572 4.52 -36.60 2.45
CA HIS A 572 5.79 -36.19 3.06
C HIS A 572 5.63 -35.14 4.18
N SER A 573 4.40 -34.90 4.66
CA SER A 573 4.17 -33.96 5.75
C SER A 573 4.64 -34.51 7.11
N LYS A 574 5.56 -33.80 7.76
CA LYS A 574 5.98 -34.07 9.13
C LYS A 574 4.90 -33.54 10.08
N ILE A 575 4.31 -34.42 10.88
CA ILE A 575 3.32 -34.05 11.88
C ILE A 575 4.04 -33.48 13.11
N HIS A 576 3.85 -32.19 13.37
CA HIS A 576 4.27 -31.53 14.59
C HIS A 576 3.08 -31.43 15.55
N GLN A 577 3.06 -32.27 16.58
CA GLN A 577 2.11 -32.11 17.68
C GLN A 577 2.52 -30.91 18.55
N ILE A 578 1.55 -30.15 19.06
CA ILE A 578 1.82 -29.13 20.07
C ILE A 578 2.05 -29.86 21.41
N PRO A 579 3.20 -29.68 22.10
CA PRO A 579 3.42 -30.25 23.42
C PRO A 579 2.39 -29.77 24.45
N THR A 580 2.24 -30.50 25.54
CA THR A 580 1.51 -30.03 26.74
C THR A 580 2.08 -28.69 27.24
N PRO A 581 1.25 -27.86 27.92
CA PRO A 581 1.54 -26.44 28.14
C PRO A 581 2.93 -26.21 28.77
N ILE A 582 3.73 -25.40 28.09
CA ILE A 582 5.04 -24.96 28.54
C ILE A 582 4.76 -23.89 29.60
N SER A 583 5.33 -23.99 30.80
CA SER A 583 5.13 -22.98 31.87
C SER A 583 5.93 -21.69 31.61
N SER A 584 5.76 -21.11 30.41
CA SER A 584 6.39 -19.88 29.95
C SER A 584 5.45 -18.70 30.18
N LYS A 585 5.70 -17.94 31.25
CA LYS A 585 5.01 -16.65 31.47
C LYS A 585 5.49 -15.63 30.45
N LEU A 586 4.74 -15.50 29.35
CA LEU A 586 4.89 -14.36 28.46
C LEU A 586 4.36 -13.08 29.12
N PRO A 587 4.77 -11.90 28.63
CA PRO A 587 4.30 -10.62 29.15
C PRO A 587 2.94 -10.21 28.57
N LEU A 588 2.21 -11.09 27.87
CA LEU A 588 0.91 -10.78 27.29
C LEU A 588 -0.18 -11.31 28.22
N GLN A 589 -1.09 -10.46 28.70
CA GLN A 589 -2.18 -10.93 29.56
C GLN A 589 -3.50 -10.24 29.25
N LYS A 590 -4.59 -10.97 29.53
CA LYS A 590 -5.96 -10.48 29.47
C LYS A 590 -6.26 -9.65 30.72
N TYR A 591 -6.20 -8.33 30.60
CA TYR A 591 -6.55 -7.41 31.69
C TYR A 591 -7.94 -6.81 31.45
N ASN A 592 -8.92 -7.21 32.26
CA ASN A 592 -10.34 -6.90 32.09
C ASN A 592 -10.90 -7.24 30.67
N GLY A 593 -10.27 -8.14 29.92
CA GLY A 593 -10.64 -8.39 28.52
C GLY A 593 -10.00 -7.47 27.48
N HIS A 594 -9.06 -6.59 27.86
CA HIS A 594 -8.09 -6.00 26.94
C HIS A 594 -6.85 -6.89 26.87
N LEU A 595 -6.33 -7.10 25.66
CA LEU A 595 -4.98 -7.64 25.48
C LEU A 595 -3.96 -6.53 25.76
N LEU A 596 -3.16 -6.69 26.82
CA LEU A 596 -2.15 -5.72 27.29
C LEU A 596 -0.82 -6.41 27.62
N ILE A 597 0.25 -5.61 27.69
CA ILE A 597 1.56 -6.05 28.19
C ILE A 597 1.60 -5.92 29.72
N THR A 598 1.87 -7.01 30.43
CA THR A 598 2.27 -7.00 31.84
C THR A 598 3.79 -6.96 31.95
N ASN A 599 4.35 -5.75 31.88
CA ASN A 599 5.77 -5.54 32.16
C ASN A 599 5.98 -5.53 33.69
N PRO A 600 6.79 -6.45 34.28
CA PRO A 600 6.97 -6.52 35.74
C PRO A 600 7.41 -5.19 36.38
N SER A 601 8.18 -4.40 35.62
CA SER A 601 8.72 -3.10 36.04
C SER A 601 7.74 -1.92 35.98
N LEU A 602 6.58 -2.07 35.33
CA LEU A 602 5.54 -1.01 35.25
C LEU A 602 4.43 -1.19 36.30
N LEU A 603 4.25 -2.40 36.84
CA LEU A 603 3.26 -2.66 37.88
C LEU A 603 3.57 -1.95 39.20
N GLU A 604 4.84 -1.86 39.61
CA GLU A 604 5.23 -1.21 40.87
C GLU A 604 4.93 0.30 40.91
N LYS A 605 4.84 0.98 39.76
CA LYS A 605 4.47 2.40 39.70
C LYS A 605 2.96 2.66 39.66
N ASN A 606 2.17 1.70 39.16
CA ASN A 606 0.73 1.85 38.97
C ASN A 606 -0.10 1.18 40.09
N ALA A 607 0.49 0.31 40.89
CA ALA A 607 -0.16 -0.33 42.05
C ALA A 607 -0.43 0.61 43.24
N SER A 608 0.04 1.87 43.20
CA SER A 608 -0.17 2.86 44.27
C SER A 608 -1.43 3.72 44.12
N ILE A 609 -2.18 3.62 43.01
CA ILE A 609 -3.33 4.50 42.71
C ILE A 609 -4.67 3.78 42.90
N THR A 610 -4.85 3.10 44.03
CA THR A 610 -6.18 2.74 44.57
C THR A 610 -6.15 2.69 46.09
N ASN A 611 -6.55 3.79 46.76
CA ASN A 611 -7.49 3.76 47.90
C ASN A 611 -7.75 5.15 48.51
N SER A 612 -9.03 5.36 48.88
CA SER A 612 -9.56 6.33 49.87
C SER A 612 -9.30 7.85 49.70
N CYS A 613 -10.40 8.61 49.67
CA CYS A 613 -10.40 10.06 49.91
C CYS A 613 -10.30 10.36 51.41
N ASN A 614 -9.44 11.30 51.83
CA ASN A 614 -9.83 12.50 52.59
C ASN A 614 -8.63 13.35 53.06
N ILE A 615 -8.72 14.66 52.77
CA ILE A 615 -8.38 15.83 53.61
C ILE A 615 -7.15 15.72 54.55
N ASP A 616 -6.07 16.46 54.25
CA ASP A 616 -5.69 17.65 55.06
C ASP A 616 -4.54 18.47 54.44
N ILE A 617 -4.49 19.77 54.73
CA ILE A 617 -3.42 20.70 54.29
C ILE A 617 -2.58 21.11 55.52
N PRO A 618 -1.24 20.97 55.47
CA PRO A 618 -0.40 22.08 55.95
C PRO A 618 0.90 22.33 55.15
N THR A 619 1.00 23.55 54.63
CA THR A 619 2.13 24.51 54.73
C THR A 619 3.62 24.10 54.80
N LYS A 620 4.43 24.92 54.10
CA LYS A 620 5.91 25.15 54.16
C LYS A 620 6.78 24.12 53.41
N CYS A 621 7.48 24.44 52.30
CA CYS A 621 8.45 25.52 51.99
C CYS A 621 9.90 25.17 52.38
N SER A 622 10.76 24.86 51.39
CA SER A 622 12.01 25.59 51.12
C SER A 622 12.83 25.05 49.91
N ILE A 623 12.86 25.85 48.84
CA ILE A 623 14.06 26.35 48.15
C ILE A 623 15.33 25.45 48.11
N LYS A 624 15.76 25.05 46.90
CA LYS A 624 17.00 25.57 46.29
C LYS A 624 17.14 25.22 44.80
N THR A 625 16.81 26.20 43.97
CA THR A 625 17.35 26.33 42.61
C THR A 625 18.66 27.11 42.70
N THR A 626 19.68 26.74 41.93
CA THR A 626 20.86 27.60 41.72
C THR A 626 21.19 27.70 40.23
N LEU A 627 20.81 28.85 39.66
CA LEU A 627 21.31 29.41 38.42
C LEU A 627 22.55 30.28 38.71
N ILE A 628 23.52 30.27 37.80
CA ILE A 628 24.48 31.36 37.50
C ILE A 628 24.77 31.18 36.00
N GLU A 629 24.41 32.01 35.02
CA GLU A 629 24.03 33.43 34.89
C GLU A 629 25.17 34.46 34.68
N SER A 630 25.25 35.00 33.46
CA SER A 630 25.65 36.38 33.08
C SER A 630 25.31 36.56 31.57
N LYS A 631 24.47 37.49 31.11
CA LYS A 631 24.53 38.99 31.09
C LYS A 631 25.75 39.50 30.28
N SER A 632 25.67 40.48 29.37
CA SER A 632 24.59 41.32 28.78
C SER A 632 25.14 41.96 27.46
N ALA A 633 24.54 42.89 26.68
CA ALA A 633 23.40 43.81 26.84
C ALA A 633 22.68 44.15 25.49
N GLN A 634 22.51 45.44 25.13
CA GLN A 634 21.84 45.98 23.93
C GLN A 634 22.63 47.17 23.34
N GLN A 635 22.45 47.50 22.04
CA GLN A 635 22.03 48.84 21.55
C GLN A 635 21.90 48.95 20.02
N LYS A 636 20.95 49.78 19.55
CA LYS A 636 20.86 50.34 18.17
C LYS A 636 21.57 51.71 18.13
N PRO A 637 21.94 52.23 16.96
CA PRO A 637 21.17 53.39 16.46
C PRO A 637 20.93 53.43 14.93
N LYS A 638 20.16 54.45 14.52
CA LYS A 638 19.77 54.80 13.15
C LYS A 638 20.87 55.65 12.46
N ASN A 639 20.88 55.72 11.12
CA ASN A 639 20.80 57.02 10.42
C ASN A 639 20.54 56.92 8.90
N LYS A 640 20.20 58.07 8.29
CA LYS A 640 19.46 58.22 7.02
C LYS A 640 19.92 59.50 6.30
N ILE A 641 20.59 59.39 5.15
CA ILE A 641 21.04 60.50 4.27
C ILE A 641 20.98 59.94 2.82
N THR A 642 19.99 60.28 1.97
CA THR A 642 19.97 61.34 0.93
C THR A 642 21.15 61.34 -0.05
N CYS A 643 21.04 61.68 -1.35
CA CYS A 643 19.95 61.81 -2.34
C CYS A 643 20.63 62.27 -3.67
N LYS A 644 19.90 62.24 -4.80
CA LYS A 644 20.24 62.93 -6.09
C LYS A 644 21.48 62.41 -6.86
N LYS A 645 21.62 62.61 -8.18
CA LYS A 645 20.69 62.77 -9.34
C LYS A 645 21.58 62.84 -10.61
N ASN A 646 20.97 62.95 -11.80
CA ASN A 646 21.58 63.28 -13.10
C ASN A 646 22.39 62.14 -13.75
N ASP A 647 22.51 61.97 -15.07
CA ASP A 647 21.78 62.41 -16.29
C ASP A 647 22.22 61.42 -17.43
N ASN A 648 21.68 61.35 -18.66
CA ASN A 648 20.77 62.24 -19.40
C ASN A 648 19.93 61.46 -20.46
N ASN A 649 19.17 62.24 -21.23
CA ASN A 649 18.51 62.04 -22.54
C ASN A 649 19.44 61.46 -23.65
N GLN A 650 19.00 61.05 -24.86
CA GLN A 650 17.83 61.52 -25.63
C GLN A 650 17.36 60.54 -26.74
N GLU A 651 16.18 60.86 -27.29
CA GLU A 651 15.39 60.24 -28.35
C GLU A 651 16.13 59.92 -29.68
N THR A 652 15.59 58.99 -30.48
CA THR A 652 14.90 59.33 -31.76
C THR A 652 14.29 58.10 -32.43
N ALA A 653 13.21 58.32 -33.19
CA ALA A 653 12.52 57.29 -33.97
C ALA A 653 12.98 57.29 -35.44
N SER A 654 12.78 56.16 -36.14
CA SER A 654 12.33 56.11 -37.55
C SER A 654 12.17 54.66 -38.04
N ALA A 655 11.35 54.47 -39.09
CA ALA A 655 10.91 53.15 -39.57
C ALA A 655 11.56 52.75 -40.91
N LEU A 656 11.24 51.51 -41.34
CA LEU A 656 11.41 50.93 -42.68
C LEU A 656 12.84 50.56 -43.14
N VAL A 657 13.07 49.28 -43.41
CA VAL A 657 13.04 48.69 -44.77
C VAL A 657 13.32 47.18 -44.65
N VAL A 658 12.50 46.36 -45.31
CA VAL A 658 12.79 44.93 -45.52
C VAL A 658 13.67 44.77 -46.76
N LYS A 659 14.74 43.98 -46.66
CA LYS A 659 15.38 43.33 -47.80
C LYS A 659 15.69 41.88 -47.45
N GLU A 660 15.36 40.99 -48.37
CA GLU A 660 15.48 39.53 -48.21
C GLU A 660 16.91 39.01 -48.44
N ASN A 661 17.08 37.75 -48.05
CA ASN A 661 18.11 36.79 -48.47
C ASN A 661 19.51 36.94 -47.87
N ASP A 662 19.80 36.09 -46.87
CA ASP A 662 21.00 35.25 -46.93
C ASP A 662 20.75 33.85 -46.33
N VAL A 663 20.82 32.81 -47.16
CA VAL A 663 20.40 31.43 -46.81
C VAL A 663 21.59 30.62 -46.28
N THR A 664 22.18 31.08 -45.17
CA THR A 664 23.28 30.36 -44.48
C THR A 664 23.23 30.42 -42.94
N ALA A 665 22.28 31.17 -42.36
CA ALA A 665 22.19 31.38 -40.91
C ALA A 665 21.79 30.16 -40.05
N PRO A 666 20.75 29.34 -40.38
CA PRO A 666 20.16 28.42 -39.40
C PRO A 666 21.07 27.24 -39.02
N MET A 667 21.88 26.72 -39.95
CA MET A 667 22.78 25.61 -39.65
C MET A 667 23.94 26.02 -38.73
N ASN A 668 24.49 27.23 -38.93
CA ASN A 668 25.52 27.81 -38.06
C ASN A 668 24.95 28.13 -36.66
N LEU A 669 23.73 28.68 -36.59
CA LEU A 669 23.06 28.92 -35.31
C LEU A 669 22.78 27.61 -34.56
N ALA A 670 22.33 26.57 -35.26
CA ALA A 670 22.11 25.24 -34.67
C ALA A 670 23.41 24.61 -34.16
N HIS A 671 24.51 24.68 -34.93
CA HIS A 671 25.82 24.18 -34.50
C HIS A 671 26.40 24.95 -33.31
N GLN A 672 26.24 26.27 -33.25
CA GLN A 672 26.66 27.08 -32.10
C GLN A 672 25.81 26.76 -30.86
N ASN A 673 24.49 26.61 -31.01
CA ASN A 673 23.61 26.18 -29.93
C ASN A 673 23.97 24.77 -29.42
N TRP A 674 24.29 23.83 -30.31
CA TRP A 674 24.70 22.47 -29.93
C TRP A 674 26.01 22.49 -29.15
N LYS A 675 27.06 23.18 -29.64
CA LYS A 675 28.34 23.34 -28.93
C LYS A 675 28.16 24.01 -27.56
N PHE A 676 27.27 24.98 -27.45
CA PHE A 676 26.94 25.61 -26.16
C PHE A 676 26.27 24.61 -25.21
N VAL A 677 25.28 23.84 -25.66
CA VAL A 677 24.58 22.81 -24.87
C VAL A 677 25.54 21.70 -24.43
N GLU A 678 26.42 21.24 -25.32
CA GLU A 678 27.45 20.23 -25.04
C GLU A 678 28.47 20.73 -24.01
N GLN A 679 28.90 22.00 -24.12
CA GLN A 679 29.78 22.63 -23.14
C GLN A 679 29.09 22.81 -21.79
N LEU A 680 27.77 23.09 -21.77
CA LEU A 680 26.95 23.15 -20.56
C LEU A 680 26.83 21.77 -19.90
N LEU A 681 26.48 20.73 -20.66
CA LEU A 681 26.41 19.33 -20.19
C LEU A 681 27.73 18.86 -19.60
N LYS A 682 28.85 19.22 -20.23
CA LYS A 682 30.21 18.90 -19.74
C LYS A 682 30.53 19.63 -18.43
N GLN A 683 30.11 20.89 -18.27
CA GLN A 683 30.26 21.62 -17.00
C GLN A 683 29.35 21.06 -15.89
N THR A 684 28.09 20.73 -16.21
CA THR A 684 27.16 20.09 -15.27
C THR A 684 27.70 18.74 -14.81
N LYS A 685 28.11 17.86 -15.74
CA LYS A 685 28.74 16.57 -15.42
C LYS A 685 29.96 16.74 -14.51
N ALA A 686 30.88 17.65 -14.85
CA ALA A 686 32.07 17.90 -14.03
C ALA A 686 31.75 18.42 -12.62
N ARG A 687 30.74 19.29 -12.45
CA ARG A 687 30.30 19.78 -11.14
C ARG A 687 29.59 18.69 -10.33
N THR A 688 28.66 17.94 -10.93
CA THR A 688 27.95 16.84 -10.25
C THR A 688 28.90 15.72 -9.84
N THR A 689 29.87 15.34 -10.68
CA THR A 689 30.91 14.36 -10.32
C THR A 689 31.77 14.83 -9.15
N ARG A 690 32.12 16.13 -9.06
CA ARG A 690 32.81 16.68 -7.88
C ARG A 690 31.96 16.64 -6.62
N ILE A 691 30.66 16.94 -6.71
CA ILE A 691 29.74 16.86 -5.56
C ILE A 691 29.61 15.41 -5.06
N LEU A 692 29.48 14.45 -5.97
CA LEU A 692 29.44 13.02 -5.64
C LEU A 692 30.74 12.55 -4.96
N LEU A 693 31.90 12.89 -5.53
CA LEU A 693 33.21 12.57 -4.92
C LEU A 693 33.37 13.20 -3.52
N ALA A 694 32.88 14.43 -3.31
CA ALA A 694 32.89 15.10 -2.01
C ALA A 694 31.89 14.53 -0.99
N LYS A 695 30.84 13.81 -1.46
CA LYS A 695 29.92 13.08 -0.57
C LYS A 695 30.50 11.70 -0.21
N MET A 696 31.02 10.96 -1.20
CA MET A 696 31.76 9.71 -0.99
C MET A 696 32.96 9.88 -0.04
N GLY A 697 33.71 10.98 -0.16
CA GLY A 697 34.82 11.29 0.74
C GLY A 697 34.38 11.53 2.20
N ARG A 698 33.15 12.00 2.44
CA ARG A 698 32.58 12.14 3.79
C ARG A 698 32.08 10.81 4.35
N GLU A 699 31.48 9.96 3.54
CA GLU A 699 31.07 8.61 3.96
C GLU A 699 32.28 7.71 4.27
N ALA A 700 33.39 7.82 3.53
CA ALA A 700 34.65 7.12 3.84
C ALA A 700 35.24 7.50 5.21
N ILE A 701 35.08 8.76 5.63
CA ILE A 701 35.47 9.24 6.97
C ILE A 701 34.50 8.71 8.03
N HIS A 702 33.20 8.66 7.74
CA HIS A 702 32.16 8.12 8.63
C HIS A 702 32.25 6.59 8.82
N LEU A 703 32.94 5.89 7.91
CA LEU A 703 33.26 4.45 7.96
C LEU A 703 34.64 4.15 8.59
N GLY A 704 35.33 5.15 9.15
CA GLY A 704 36.52 4.93 9.99
C GLY A 704 37.86 4.79 9.27
N HIS A 705 37.95 5.10 7.97
CA HIS A 705 39.24 5.11 7.27
C HIS A 705 40.03 6.40 7.53
N GLY A 706 41.12 6.27 8.29
CA GLY A 706 41.92 7.40 8.77
C GLY A 706 42.85 8.04 7.73
N GLN A 707 42.75 9.36 7.62
CA GLN A 707 43.73 10.33 7.11
C GLN A 707 44.22 10.24 5.65
N SER A 708 43.81 11.22 4.85
CA SER A 708 44.77 12.21 4.30
C SER A 708 44.06 13.54 3.99
N HIS A 709 44.84 14.62 3.95
CA HIS A 709 44.40 15.97 4.29
C HIS A 709 44.12 16.83 3.04
N LEU A 710 42.86 17.23 2.78
CA LEU A 710 42.53 18.42 1.97
C LEU A 710 41.09 18.91 2.24
N GLY A 711 40.90 19.61 3.36
CA GLY A 711 39.58 20.15 3.74
C GLY A 711 39.20 21.40 2.94
N ILE A 712 38.19 21.26 2.08
CA ILE A 712 37.45 22.39 1.48
C ILE A 712 36.47 22.90 2.53
N SER A 713 36.36 24.22 2.71
CA SER A 713 35.57 24.79 3.81
C SER A 713 34.06 24.78 3.51
N GLY A 714 33.22 24.70 4.55
CA GLY A 714 31.76 24.77 4.39
C GLY A 714 31.24 26.07 3.76
N VAL A 715 32.06 27.12 3.69
CA VAL A 715 31.76 28.38 3.00
C VAL A 715 31.88 28.21 1.48
N GLU A 716 32.87 27.45 1.00
CA GLU A 716 32.98 27.10 -0.43
C GLU A 716 31.86 26.16 -0.86
N GLU A 717 31.43 25.24 0.01
CA GLU A 717 30.31 24.34 -0.28
C GLU A 717 28.99 25.11 -0.50
N ASN A 718 28.66 26.05 0.40
CA ASN A 718 27.50 26.94 0.24
C ASN A 718 27.63 27.85 -0.99
N THR A 719 28.84 28.31 -1.32
CA THR A 719 29.10 29.13 -2.53
C THR A 719 28.91 28.32 -3.81
N LEU A 720 29.32 27.05 -3.83
CA LEU A 720 29.11 26.15 -4.96
C LEU A 720 27.63 25.83 -5.18
N VAL A 721 26.87 25.57 -4.10
CA VAL A 721 25.41 25.36 -4.16
C VAL A 721 24.70 26.62 -4.68
N ALA A 722 25.02 27.80 -4.15
CA ALA A 722 24.47 29.06 -4.64
C ALA A 722 24.77 29.28 -6.13
N SER A 723 26.01 29.01 -6.58
CA SER A 723 26.40 29.13 -7.99
C SER A 723 25.71 28.11 -8.92
N PHE A 724 25.21 27.01 -8.37
CA PHE A 724 24.44 26.00 -9.10
C PHE A 724 22.98 26.40 -9.23
N CYS A 725 22.38 26.96 -8.17
CA CYS A 725 21.05 27.58 -8.23
C CYS A 725 21.01 28.76 -9.23
N GLU A 726 21.99 29.67 -9.19
CA GLU A 726 22.08 30.80 -10.13
C GLU A 726 22.27 30.34 -11.60
N LEU A 727 22.93 29.19 -11.80
CA LEU A 727 23.07 28.56 -13.13
C LEU A 727 21.74 27.98 -13.62
N LEU A 728 20.99 27.29 -12.75
CA LEU A 728 19.66 26.76 -13.07
C LEU A 728 18.66 27.89 -13.39
N GLU A 729 18.66 28.98 -12.62
CA GLU A 729 17.83 30.16 -12.90
C GLU A 729 18.19 30.82 -14.25
N ARG A 730 19.49 30.90 -14.61
CA ARG A 730 19.91 31.38 -15.94
C ARG A 730 19.42 30.46 -17.07
N ILE A 731 19.47 29.14 -16.88
CA ILE A 731 18.98 28.17 -17.88
C ILE A 731 17.46 28.31 -18.08
N TRP A 732 16.70 28.39 -16.97
CA TRP A 732 15.24 28.51 -17.02
C TRP A 732 14.78 29.86 -17.59
N SER A 733 15.40 30.96 -17.19
CA SER A 733 15.07 32.29 -17.71
C SER A 733 15.44 32.47 -19.20
N HIS A 734 16.48 31.79 -19.69
CA HIS A 734 16.77 31.72 -21.13
C HIS A 734 15.71 30.92 -21.90
N GLY A 735 15.23 29.80 -21.33
CA GLY A 735 14.11 29.02 -21.87
C GLY A 735 12.79 29.81 -21.96
N LEU A 736 12.46 30.56 -20.90
CA LEU A 736 11.27 31.42 -20.84
C LEU A 736 11.29 32.54 -21.90
N LYS A 737 12.41 33.23 -22.06
CA LYS A 737 12.58 34.27 -23.10
C LYS A 737 12.41 33.71 -24.51
N LYS A 738 12.89 32.48 -24.76
CA LYS A 738 12.68 31.79 -26.04
C LYS A 738 11.19 31.48 -26.29
N LYS A 739 10.44 31.03 -25.28
CA LYS A 739 8.98 30.81 -25.39
C LYS A 739 8.17 32.10 -25.63
N GLN A 740 8.56 33.23 -25.03
CA GLN A 740 7.91 34.52 -25.33
C GLN A 740 8.17 35.00 -26.76
N ALA A 741 9.37 34.74 -27.31
CA ALA A 741 9.68 35.09 -28.70
C ALA A 741 8.90 34.25 -29.74
N THR A 742 8.51 33.01 -29.43
CA THR A 742 7.65 32.18 -30.29
C THR A 742 6.15 32.45 -30.14
N LEU A 743 5.73 33.32 -29.21
CA LEU A 743 4.31 33.70 -29.02
C LEU A 743 3.99 35.09 -29.58
N ILE A 744 4.97 35.77 -30.18
CA ILE A 744 4.86 37.15 -30.69
C ILE A 744 5.23 37.24 -32.19
N ASN A 745 5.58 36.11 -32.83
CA ASN A 745 5.84 35.97 -34.27
C ASN A 745 4.78 35.07 -34.92
#